data_AF-A0A5S9MN87-F1
#
_entry.id   AF-A0A5S9MN87-F1
#
_cell.length_a   1.000
_cell.length_b   1.000
_cell.length_c   1.000
_cell.angle_alpha   90.00
_cell.angle_beta   90.00
_cell.angle_gamma   90.00
#
_symmetry.space_group_name_H-M   'P 1'
#
loop_
_entity.id
_entity.type
_entity.pdbx_description
1 polymer ?
#
loop_
_entity_poly.entity_id
_entity_poly.type
_entity_poly.pdbx_seq_one_letter_code
_entity_poly.pdbx_strand_id
1 'polypeptide(L)'
;MAGRPFILIHTFKDLSKLREGQSYYSDIEVRYNIPWRLRIFKNDGFLGVNLHCEKEECIETKKWTFQTKFTMKLVTVGGKFFRRIVQHEFQKPEGYGMDKFISWENMLRDYVDNDSTIIEIHADIVSSTGFFEVKYLPNLQPDSNNSFVLKHTFKNLSRFEEDEKDFSDAVDHYNIPWIIEIIKTNEFLGIYLNCQKEYHEGRKWSIKCKYEFKLISASGNLHSAQQTTVFGNGSSGWGDNTFISWNDMENEYVNNDSIDVEISVKIIKFADEPCTMQTFALSHTIKNMSSIREGEDYDTDTQYRFNIPWRLQIQRQNGFFEVFLLCEKQLCKSRKWSIKTDIQLKIVPPNGRSLLLSAICVFDRPSGSGWTTLLRWNSLEEKYLVNDTLLIEAQAIILEMTGIGEVEEVVEEEEEETTDESLNEELINEKQFSLPFTVNNVSKFQDGEKQWSNTEQHYDISWRLRARKTLGFLEIVLFCNEEYCMAWNKIIEADCTFTLVCTNGSNIEQTLKLVFDKSGGQGISRFIRWDEMEKYYQLNGSVNIQAKVKLNKVEELPCEILPAAKSFTLSHTVANISNMRKGTTSFSNSEEWNYALWKVCLKNNNGFAELFLNCGNENSEQESRTVEAKYQLSLVGAGGKQISEFFEHNFETPDSNGDPKVIRWKDMLEQYAVDDSVRIEAHVSCVPIADDLPASSLVIKHVVEEISNINEAEYNYSKTKKHCEIPWRISAQRKQQRILLHLHCDKPLTNDEDWSIEVEVQLILVSDTGRTLTDIYVTHIFERTEGIHWTRDLTWEDMKKDYMVDDSVRIEARVKLVEARDDKSYDVITDDATTSEQ
;
A
#
# COMPACT_ATOMS: atom_id res chain seq x y z
N MET A 1 -9.94 -1.14 -11.61
CA MET A 1 -9.03 -1.32 -12.74
C MET A 1 -8.09 -0.15 -12.68
N ALA A 2 -7.08 -0.32 -11.83
CA ALA A 2 -5.80 0.31 -12.03
C ALA A 2 -5.49 0.12 -13.51
N GLY A 3 -5.34 1.25 -14.21
CA GLY A 3 -4.78 1.24 -15.54
C GLY A 3 -3.51 0.40 -15.55
N ARG A 4 -3.16 -0.15 -16.71
CA ARG A 4 -1.92 -0.91 -16.90
C ARG A 4 -0.95 0.00 -17.63
N PRO A 5 -0.25 0.90 -16.91
CA PRO A 5 0.65 1.84 -17.53
C PRO A 5 1.87 1.11 -18.08
N PHE A 6 2.35 1.57 -19.21
CA PHE A 6 3.65 1.20 -19.75
C PHE A 6 4.22 2.37 -20.53
N ILE A 7 5.54 2.38 -20.68
CA ILE A 7 6.26 3.41 -21.41
C ILE A 7 7.03 2.75 -22.53
N LEU A 8 6.94 3.31 -23.73
CA LEU A 8 7.76 2.97 -24.89
C LEU A 8 8.63 4.18 -25.21
N ILE A 9 9.94 3.98 -25.33
CA ILE A 9 10.90 5.04 -25.65
C ILE A 9 11.76 4.57 -26.79
N HIS A 10 11.81 5.34 -27.87
CA HIS A 10 12.67 5.01 -29.01
C HIS A 10 13.34 6.25 -29.59
N THR A 11 14.63 6.10 -29.90
CA THR A 11 15.43 7.11 -30.60
C THR A 11 15.44 6.78 -32.09
N PHE A 12 14.70 7.55 -32.88
CA PHE A 12 14.72 7.43 -34.33
C PHE A 12 15.90 8.22 -34.89
N LYS A 13 16.76 7.56 -35.67
CA LYS A 13 17.93 8.14 -36.34
C LYS A 13 17.64 8.36 -37.83
N ASP A 14 18.55 9.05 -38.52
CA ASP A 14 18.49 9.28 -39.97
C ASP A 14 17.19 9.97 -40.43
N LEU A 15 16.66 10.90 -39.64
CA LEU A 15 15.38 11.58 -39.95
C LEU A 15 15.45 12.36 -41.27
N SER A 16 16.63 12.84 -41.66
CA SER A 16 16.90 13.46 -42.95
C SER A 16 16.60 12.56 -44.15
N LYS A 17 16.63 11.23 -43.96
CA LYS A 17 16.35 10.23 -44.99
C LYS A 17 14.86 9.86 -45.08
N LEU A 18 14.03 10.25 -44.10
CA LEU A 18 12.60 9.94 -44.07
C LEU A 18 11.82 10.82 -45.09
N ARG A 19 11.42 10.21 -46.21
CA ARG A 19 10.69 10.89 -47.29
C ARG A 19 9.18 10.93 -47.06
N GLU A 20 8.51 11.80 -47.80
CA GLU A 20 7.06 11.90 -47.84
C GLU A 20 6.41 10.52 -48.11
N GLY A 21 5.48 10.10 -47.25
CA GLY A 21 4.83 8.78 -47.31
C GLY A 21 5.64 7.60 -46.75
N GLN A 22 6.89 7.81 -46.30
CA GLN A 22 7.69 6.77 -45.65
C GLN A 22 7.45 6.70 -44.14
N SER A 23 7.73 5.54 -43.55
CA SER A 23 7.63 5.31 -42.10
C SER A 23 8.88 4.64 -41.56
N TYR A 24 9.26 4.99 -40.33
CA TYR A 24 10.14 4.20 -39.48
C TYR A 24 9.34 3.58 -38.34
N TYR A 25 9.80 2.42 -37.88
CA TYR A 25 9.22 1.69 -36.76
C TYR A 25 10.29 1.48 -35.69
N SER A 26 9.88 1.50 -34.43
CA SER A 26 10.71 0.94 -33.36
C SER A 26 10.65 -0.59 -33.40
N ASP A 27 11.51 -1.20 -32.60
CA ASP A 27 11.38 -2.60 -32.22
C ASP A 27 10.04 -2.84 -31.49
N ILE A 28 9.62 -4.11 -31.47
CA ILE A 28 8.44 -4.55 -30.74
C ILE A 28 8.81 -4.72 -29.28
N GLU A 29 8.06 -4.08 -28.39
CA GLU A 29 8.14 -4.28 -26.95
C GLU A 29 6.86 -4.94 -26.45
N VAL A 30 6.99 -6.07 -25.76
CA VAL A 30 5.85 -6.79 -25.19
C VAL A 30 5.53 -6.21 -23.82
N ARG A 31 4.32 -5.68 -23.66
CA ARG A 31 3.80 -5.15 -22.39
C ARG A 31 2.46 -5.81 -22.10
N TYR A 32 2.36 -6.46 -20.95
CA TYR A 32 1.15 -7.22 -20.55
C TYR A 32 0.77 -8.32 -21.55
N ASN A 33 1.76 -9.01 -22.13
CA ASN A 33 1.58 -10.04 -23.17
C ASN A 33 0.91 -9.53 -24.46
N ILE A 34 1.01 -8.22 -24.71
CA ILE A 34 0.54 -7.55 -25.92
C ILE A 34 1.78 -6.95 -26.59
N PRO A 35 2.06 -7.26 -27.87
CA PRO A 35 3.18 -6.68 -28.60
C PRO A 35 2.84 -5.25 -29.06
N TRP A 36 3.68 -4.29 -28.68
CA TRP A 36 3.53 -2.88 -29.03
C TRP A 36 4.74 -2.36 -29.79
N ARG A 37 4.56 -1.37 -30.67
CA ARG A 37 5.68 -0.62 -31.25
C ARG A 37 5.30 0.81 -31.60
N LEU A 38 6.31 1.65 -31.83
CA LEU A 38 6.17 3.02 -32.26
C LEU A 38 6.33 3.12 -33.78
N ARG A 39 5.52 3.97 -34.41
CA ARG A 39 5.69 4.33 -35.83
C ARG A 39 5.80 5.84 -35.96
N ILE A 40 6.82 6.31 -36.67
CA ILE A 40 6.90 7.68 -37.16
C ILE A 40 6.80 7.69 -38.68
N PHE A 41 6.22 8.75 -39.23
CA PHE A 41 6.11 8.90 -40.68
C PHE A 41 6.03 10.36 -41.08
N LYS A 42 6.35 10.67 -42.34
CA LYS A 42 6.22 12.02 -42.89
C LYS A 42 4.96 12.10 -43.77
N ASN A 43 4.08 13.03 -43.44
CA ASN A 43 2.80 13.22 -44.14
C ASN A 43 2.40 14.71 -44.24
N ASP A 44 2.22 15.21 -45.46
CA ASP A 44 1.76 16.55 -45.82
C ASP A 44 2.55 17.67 -45.11
N GLY A 45 3.87 17.51 -44.99
CA GLY A 45 4.74 18.45 -44.29
C GLY A 45 4.66 18.38 -42.75
N PHE A 46 4.06 17.33 -42.19
CA PHE A 46 4.02 17.03 -40.76
C PHE A 46 4.74 15.73 -40.45
N LEU A 47 5.26 15.63 -39.22
CA LEU A 47 5.59 14.35 -38.60
C LEU A 47 4.29 13.74 -38.07
N GLY A 48 4.04 12.49 -38.43
CA GLY A 48 3.02 11.63 -37.84
C GLY A 48 3.63 10.67 -36.82
N VAL A 49 2.90 10.39 -35.74
CA VAL A 49 3.33 9.49 -34.66
C VAL A 49 2.17 8.59 -34.27
N ASN A 50 2.38 7.26 -34.32
CA ASN A 50 1.39 6.25 -33.94
C ASN A 50 1.94 5.25 -32.94
N LEU A 51 1.08 4.82 -32.01
CA LEU A 51 1.25 3.61 -31.20
C LEU A 51 0.60 2.44 -31.96
N HIS A 52 1.35 1.38 -32.18
CA HIS A 52 0.87 0.16 -32.80
C HIS A 52 0.62 -0.93 -31.77
N CYS A 53 -0.56 -1.54 -31.84
CA CYS A 53 -0.83 -2.85 -31.24
C CYS A 53 -0.66 -3.90 -32.34
N GLU A 54 0.26 -4.85 -32.16
CA GLU A 54 0.55 -5.91 -33.14
C GLU A 54 -0.12 -7.24 -32.75
N LYS A 55 -1.10 -7.22 -31.83
CA LYS A 55 -1.78 -8.43 -31.36
C LYS A 55 -2.62 -9.02 -32.48
N GLU A 56 -2.35 -10.26 -32.87
CA GLU A 56 -3.13 -10.96 -33.91
C GLU A 56 -4.56 -11.30 -33.47
N GLU A 57 -5.49 -11.36 -34.44
CA GLU A 57 -6.85 -11.86 -34.20
C GLU A 57 -6.84 -13.38 -34.00
N CYS A 58 -7.45 -13.89 -32.93
CA CYS A 58 -7.62 -15.32 -32.73
C CYS A 58 -8.73 -15.86 -33.66
N ILE A 59 -8.43 -16.97 -34.35
CA ILE A 59 -9.29 -17.58 -35.39
C ILE A 59 -10.62 -18.13 -34.81
N GLU A 60 -10.73 -18.32 -33.48
CA GLU A 60 -11.90 -18.95 -32.85
C GLU A 60 -12.48 -18.11 -31.69
N THR A 61 -13.64 -17.50 -31.96
CA THR A 61 -14.73 -17.13 -31.03
C THR A 61 -14.60 -15.98 -30.02
N LYS A 62 -13.45 -15.35 -29.78
CA LYS A 62 -13.39 -14.16 -28.89
C LYS A 62 -12.67 -12.97 -29.52
N LYS A 63 -13.41 -11.89 -29.77
CA LYS A 63 -12.86 -10.57 -30.11
C LYS A 63 -12.23 -9.98 -28.86
N TRP A 64 -10.98 -9.53 -28.98
CA TRP A 64 -10.31 -8.77 -27.93
C TRP A 64 -10.49 -7.27 -28.20
N THR A 65 -10.51 -6.46 -27.14
CA THR A 65 -10.38 -5.00 -27.27
C THR A 65 -9.42 -4.47 -26.22
N PHE A 66 -8.61 -3.47 -26.57
CA PHE A 66 -7.73 -2.75 -25.65
C PHE A 66 -8.03 -1.27 -25.72
N GLN A 67 -8.83 -0.76 -24.77
CA GLN A 67 -9.03 0.66 -24.64
C GLN A 67 -7.77 1.25 -24.01
N THR A 68 -7.08 2.09 -24.77
CA THR A 68 -5.74 2.58 -24.42
C THR A 68 -5.73 4.09 -24.47
N LYS A 69 -5.31 4.72 -23.38
CA LYS A 69 -5.04 6.16 -23.31
C LYS A 69 -3.53 6.36 -23.35
N PHE A 70 -3.03 7.18 -24.26
CA PHE A 70 -1.59 7.36 -24.39
C PHE A 70 -1.18 8.80 -24.65
N THR A 71 -0.07 9.20 -24.03
CA THR A 71 0.57 10.50 -24.21
C THR A 71 1.80 10.33 -25.08
N MET A 72 1.78 10.90 -26.28
CA MET A 72 2.92 10.95 -27.18
C MET A 72 3.75 12.18 -26.85
N LYS A 73 5.03 11.99 -26.57
CA LYS A 73 6.00 13.04 -26.32
C LYS A 73 7.14 12.95 -27.32
N LEU A 74 7.67 14.10 -27.66
CA LEU A 74 8.86 14.28 -28.46
C LEU A 74 9.82 15.12 -27.62
N VAL A 75 11.00 14.56 -27.33
CA VAL A 75 11.89 15.00 -26.24
C VAL A 75 13.27 15.35 -26.77
N THR A 76 13.85 16.45 -26.28
CA THR A 76 15.24 16.83 -26.59
C THR A 76 16.18 16.50 -25.44
N VAL A 77 17.48 16.39 -25.75
CA VAL A 77 18.55 16.19 -24.76
C VAL A 77 18.57 17.31 -23.69
N GLY A 78 18.12 18.51 -24.03
CA GLY A 78 17.98 19.65 -23.12
C GLY A 78 16.67 19.69 -22.31
N GLY A 79 15.86 18.63 -22.33
CA GLY A 79 14.62 18.53 -21.54
C GLY A 79 13.41 19.29 -22.12
N LYS A 80 13.55 19.94 -23.28
CA LYS A 80 12.39 20.52 -24.00
C LYS A 80 11.55 19.37 -24.55
N PHE A 81 10.22 19.46 -24.40
CA PHE A 81 9.33 18.44 -24.94
C PHE A 81 8.07 19.04 -25.58
N PHE A 82 7.54 18.31 -26.56
CA PHE A 82 6.24 18.55 -27.17
C PHE A 82 5.34 17.33 -26.93
N ARG A 83 4.08 17.53 -26.53
CA ARG A 83 3.18 16.41 -26.21
C ARG A 83 1.76 16.54 -26.75
N ARG A 84 1.15 15.39 -27.02
CA ARG A 84 -0.28 15.22 -27.30
C ARG A 84 -0.81 13.98 -26.58
N ILE A 85 -2.10 14.00 -26.26
CA ILE A 85 -2.79 12.90 -25.60
C ILE A 85 -3.83 12.37 -26.58
N VAL A 86 -3.89 11.05 -26.72
CA VAL A 86 -4.84 10.33 -27.57
C VAL A 86 -5.45 9.20 -26.75
N GLN A 87 -6.67 8.81 -27.12
CA GLN A 87 -7.32 7.63 -26.59
C GLN A 87 -7.89 6.85 -27.77
N HIS A 88 -7.67 5.54 -27.78
CA HIS A 88 -8.10 4.66 -28.88
C HIS A 88 -8.43 3.27 -28.35
N GLU A 89 -9.38 2.62 -29.02
CA GLU A 89 -9.71 1.21 -28.79
C GLU A 89 -9.08 0.36 -29.87
N PHE A 90 -8.03 -0.38 -29.53
CA PHE A 90 -7.45 -1.36 -30.45
C PHE A 90 -8.33 -2.61 -30.47
N GLN A 91 -8.67 -3.10 -31.67
CA GLN A 91 -9.52 -4.28 -31.85
C GLN A 91 -8.93 -5.32 -32.81
N LYS A 92 -7.81 -4.98 -33.45
CA LYS A 92 -7.08 -5.75 -34.45
C LYS A 92 -5.62 -5.25 -34.49
N PRO A 93 -4.68 -5.95 -35.17
CA PRO A 93 -3.36 -5.39 -35.44
C PRO A 93 -3.46 -4.06 -36.19
N GLU A 94 -3.23 -2.94 -35.50
CA GLU A 94 -3.35 -1.60 -36.08
C GLU A 94 -2.53 -0.57 -35.31
N GLY A 95 -2.23 0.54 -36.01
CA GLY A 95 -1.59 1.71 -35.45
C GLY A 95 -2.54 2.88 -35.34
N TYR A 96 -2.51 3.58 -34.20
CA TYR A 96 -3.29 4.78 -33.97
C TYR A 96 -2.48 5.89 -33.31
N GLY A 97 -2.77 7.14 -33.67
CA GLY A 97 -2.04 8.29 -33.17
C GLY A 97 -2.44 9.59 -33.86
N MET A 98 -1.47 10.34 -34.36
CA MET A 98 -1.70 11.62 -35.03
C MET A 98 -0.90 11.74 -36.32
N ASP A 99 -1.61 11.88 -37.44
CA ASP A 99 -1.00 12.09 -38.76
C ASP A 99 -0.33 13.47 -38.91
N LYS A 100 -0.80 14.46 -38.13
CA LYS A 100 -0.27 15.83 -38.09
C LYS A 100 0.14 16.20 -36.65
N PHE A 101 1.11 15.47 -36.10
CA PHE A 101 1.56 15.65 -34.72
C PHE A 101 2.29 16.99 -34.51
N ILE A 102 3.27 17.28 -35.37
CA ILE A 102 4.03 18.54 -35.40
C ILE A 102 4.47 18.85 -36.83
N SER A 103 4.55 20.13 -37.22
CA SER A 103 5.09 20.47 -38.54
C SER A 103 6.55 20.05 -38.65
N TRP A 104 6.92 19.54 -39.82
CA TRP A 104 8.26 19.01 -40.09
C TRP A 104 9.35 20.05 -39.81
N GLU A 105 9.13 21.29 -40.23
CA GLU A 105 10.02 22.42 -40.00
C GLU A 105 10.24 22.73 -38.51
N ASN A 106 9.16 22.73 -37.71
CA ASN A 106 9.27 23.00 -36.28
C ASN A 106 9.99 21.86 -35.56
N MET A 107 9.73 20.61 -35.94
CA MET A 107 10.40 19.44 -35.38
C MET A 107 11.90 19.46 -35.65
N LEU A 108 12.33 19.72 -36.89
CA LEU A 108 13.74 19.84 -37.26
C LEU A 108 14.44 20.98 -36.48
N ARG A 109 13.79 22.14 -36.35
CA ARG A 109 14.39 23.30 -35.67
C ARG A 109 14.55 23.09 -34.17
N ASP A 110 13.53 22.53 -33.54
CA ASP A 110 13.37 22.59 -32.09
C ASP A 110 13.63 21.27 -31.37
N TYR A 111 13.65 20.14 -32.07
CA TYR A 111 13.62 18.81 -31.45
C TYR A 111 14.44 17.70 -32.12
N VAL A 112 15.25 18.03 -33.12
CA VAL A 112 16.18 17.09 -33.73
C VAL A 112 17.59 17.45 -33.30
N ASP A 113 18.32 16.46 -32.81
CA ASP A 113 19.74 16.57 -32.47
C ASP A 113 20.50 15.44 -33.18
N ASN A 114 21.61 15.78 -33.85
CA ASN A 114 22.41 14.83 -34.64
C ASN A 114 21.58 13.91 -35.56
N ASP A 115 20.64 14.49 -36.31
CA ASP A 115 19.71 13.78 -37.21
C ASP A 115 18.88 12.68 -36.52
N SER A 116 18.63 12.86 -35.22
CA SER A 116 17.87 11.94 -34.40
C SER A 116 16.82 12.67 -33.54
N THR A 117 15.76 11.95 -33.18
CA THR A 117 14.74 12.44 -32.25
C THR A 117 14.26 11.31 -31.35
N ILE A 118 13.84 11.67 -30.13
CA ILE A 118 13.34 10.71 -29.14
C ILE A 118 11.83 10.82 -29.08
N ILE A 119 11.15 9.71 -29.31
CA ILE A 119 9.71 9.56 -29.09
C ILE A 119 9.50 8.75 -27.82
N GLU A 120 8.67 9.29 -26.92
CA GLU A 120 8.30 8.68 -25.65
C GLU A 120 6.77 8.60 -25.59
N ILE A 121 6.20 7.39 -25.60
CA ILE A 121 4.77 7.16 -25.43
C ILE A 121 4.50 6.59 -24.04
N HIS A 122 3.74 7.34 -23.24
CA HIS A 122 3.18 6.87 -21.97
C HIS A 122 1.80 6.32 -22.25
N ALA A 123 1.65 5.00 -22.32
CA ALA A 123 0.39 4.34 -22.59
C ALA A 123 -0.20 3.73 -21.32
N ASP A 124 -1.52 3.66 -21.27
CA ASP A 124 -2.28 3.07 -20.19
C ASP A 124 -3.46 2.30 -20.77
N ILE A 125 -3.47 0.97 -20.57
CA ILE A 125 -4.61 0.13 -20.94
C ILE A 125 -5.69 0.32 -19.87
N VAL A 126 -6.63 1.21 -20.16
CA VAL A 126 -7.69 1.61 -19.23
C VAL A 126 -8.79 0.55 -19.11
N SER A 127 -8.99 -0.26 -20.15
CA SER A 127 -9.83 -1.45 -20.09
C SER A 127 -9.48 -2.43 -21.20
N SER A 128 -9.88 -3.68 -21.02
CA SER A 128 -9.63 -4.73 -21.99
C SER A 128 -10.76 -5.76 -21.95
N THR A 129 -11.18 -6.26 -23.10
CA THR A 129 -12.15 -7.37 -23.21
C THR A 129 -11.50 -8.56 -23.92
N GLY A 130 -11.95 -9.78 -23.61
CA GLY A 130 -11.49 -11.01 -24.28
C GLY A 130 -10.07 -11.47 -23.97
N PHE A 131 -9.31 -10.77 -23.11
CA PHE A 131 -7.86 -10.99 -22.95
C PHE A 131 -7.40 -11.28 -21.49
N PHE A 132 -8.30 -11.40 -20.50
CA PHE A 132 -7.94 -11.72 -19.09
C PHE A 132 -8.86 -12.71 -18.34
N GLU A 133 -9.53 -13.62 -19.04
CA GLU A 133 -10.27 -14.70 -18.36
C GLU A 133 -9.31 -15.83 -17.93
N VAL A 134 -8.86 -15.80 -16.67
CA VAL A 134 -8.10 -16.90 -16.05
C VAL A 134 -9.05 -18.06 -15.76
N LYS A 135 -9.00 -19.13 -16.57
CA LYS A 135 -9.51 -20.46 -16.18
C LYS A 135 -8.45 -21.14 -15.32
N TYR A 136 -8.74 -21.35 -14.04
CA TYR A 136 -7.95 -22.24 -13.19
C TYR A 136 -8.31 -23.70 -13.52
N LEU A 137 -7.31 -24.54 -13.79
CA LEU A 137 -7.50 -25.99 -13.93
C LEU A 137 -7.25 -26.65 -12.56
N PRO A 138 -8.20 -27.40 -11.99
CA PRO A 138 -7.95 -28.22 -10.81
C PRO A 138 -7.15 -29.48 -11.21
N ASN A 139 -6.18 -29.85 -10.37
CA ASN A 139 -5.50 -31.15 -10.27
C ASN A 139 -5.47 -32.04 -11.54
N LEU A 140 -4.36 -31.98 -12.29
CA LEU A 140 -4.10 -32.87 -13.42
C LEU A 140 -4.06 -34.35 -12.97
N GLN A 141 -5.08 -35.11 -13.38
CA GLN A 141 -5.04 -36.56 -13.38
C GLN A 141 -3.99 -37.08 -14.37
N PRO A 142 -3.42 -38.29 -14.18
CA PRO A 142 -2.25 -38.78 -14.94
C PRO A 142 -2.46 -39.00 -16.45
N ASP A 143 -3.68 -38.83 -16.99
CA ASP A 143 -4.08 -39.41 -18.27
C ASP A 143 -4.61 -38.40 -19.32
N SER A 144 -4.40 -37.08 -19.15
CA SER A 144 -4.77 -36.05 -20.14
C SER A 144 -3.55 -35.37 -20.78
N ASN A 145 -3.74 -34.71 -21.93
CA ASN A 145 -2.71 -34.26 -22.88
C ASN A 145 -1.78 -33.13 -22.33
N ASN A 146 -0.81 -33.47 -21.48
CA ASN A 146 0.07 -32.53 -20.76
C ASN A 146 1.31 -32.10 -21.56
N SER A 147 1.21 -32.08 -22.89
CA SER A 147 2.32 -31.78 -23.78
C SER A 147 1.98 -30.72 -24.81
N PHE A 148 2.98 -29.94 -25.19
CA PHE A 148 2.89 -28.88 -26.18
C PHE A 148 4.19 -28.77 -26.97
N VAL A 149 4.16 -28.04 -28.09
CA VAL A 149 5.32 -27.83 -28.96
C VAL A 149 5.49 -26.33 -29.20
N LEU A 150 6.68 -25.82 -28.93
CA LEU A 150 7.10 -24.47 -29.28
C LEU A 150 7.91 -24.51 -30.58
N LYS A 151 7.70 -23.54 -31.46
CA LYS A 151 8.45 -23.39 -32.71
C LYS A 151 8.85 -21.94 -32.90
N HIS A 152 10.09 -21.71 -33.32
CA HIS A 152 10.55 -20.37 -33.68
C HIS A 152 11.64 -20.43 -34.76
N THR A 153 11.64 -19.42 -35.64
CA THR A 153 12.66 -19.23 -36.67
C THR A 153 13.53 -18.04 -36.30
N PHE A 154 14.75 -18.30 -35.83
CA PHE A 154 15.73 -17.25 -35.53
C PHE A 154 16.42 -16.80 -36.81
N LYS A 155 16.61 -15.49 -37.00
CA LYS A 155 17.14 -14.89 -38.24
C LYS A 155 18.37 -14.03 -37.95
N ASN A 156 19.14 -13.72 -38.99
CA ASN A 156 20.35 -12.91 -38.93
C ASN A 156 21.48 -13.55 -38.10
N LEU A 157 21.64 -14.87 -38.17
CA LEU A 157 22.64 -15.61 -37.41
C LEU A 157 24.08 -15.18 -37.74
N SER A 158 24.30 -14.68 -38.96
CA SER A 158 25.57 -14.11 -39.41
C SER A 158 26.01 -12.88 -38.59
N ARG A 159 25.10 -12.26 -37.84
CA ARG A 159 25.37 -11.10 -36.97
C ARG A 159 25.55 -11.48 -35.51
N PHE A 160 25.33 -12.73 -35.13
CA PHE A 160 25.37 -13.18 -33.75
C PHE A 160 26.80 -13.15 -33.19
N GLU A 161 27.02 -12.27 -32.23
CA GLU A 161 28.27 -12.14 -31.49
C GLU A 161 28.37 -13.18 -30.36
N GLU A 162 29.58 -13.33 -29.82
CA GLU A 162 29.84 -14.20 -28.68
C GLU A 162 29.07 -13.71 -27.45
N ASP A 163 28.44 -14.64 -26.72
CA ASP A 163 27.52 -14.43 -25.59
C ASP A 163 26.25 -13.62 -25.92
N GLU A 164 25.98 -13.33 -27.19
CA GLU A 164 24.72 -12.74 -27.65
C GLU A 164 23.58 -13.74 -27.50
N LYS A 165 22.40 -13.23 -27.10
CA LYS A 165 21.18 -14.00 -26.88
C LYS A 165 20.06 -13.47 -27.75
N ASP A 166 19.21 -14.37 -28.24
CA ASP A 166 17.97 -14.03 -28.92
C ASP A 166 16.84 -14.91 -28.38
N PHE A 167 15.61 -14.39 -28.44
CA PHE A 167 14.45 -14.96 -27.78
C PHE A 167 13.30 -15.10 -28.76
N SER A 168 12.56 -16.20 -28.67
CA SER A 168 11.26 -16.29 -29.33
C SER A 168 10.25 -15.38 -28.65
N ASP A 169 9.12 -15.15 -29.34
CA ASP A 169 7.91 -14.68 -28.68
C ASP A 169 7.51 -15.62 -27.53
N ALA A 170 6.90 -15.05 -26.50
CA ALA A 170 6.31 -15.83 -25.42
C ALA A 170 5.03 -16.53 -25.90
N VAL A 171 4.96 -17.85 -25.72
CA VAL A 171 3.80 -18.66 -26.06
C VAL A 171 3.19 -19.24 -24.79
N ASP A 172 1.91 -18.94 -24.56
CA ASP A 172 1.20 -19.43 -23.38
C ASP A 172 0.77 -20.88 -23.53
N HIS A 173 1.22 -21.72 -22.61
CA HIS A 173 0.70 -23.07 -22.42
C HIS A 173 0.40 -23.30 -20.95
N TYR A 174 -0.84 -23.70 -20.64
CA TYR A 174 -1.35 -23.88 -19.28
C TYR A 174 -1.26 -22.61 -18.41
N ASN A 175 -1.54 -21.44 -19.01
CA ASN A 175 -1.46 -20.11 -18.39
C ASN A 175 -0.06 -19.78 -17.83
N ILE A 176 0.98 -20.37 -18.45
CA ILE A 176 2.37 -20.12 -18.13
C ILE A 176 3.02 -19.69 -19.45
N PRO A 177 3.67 -18.52 -19.51
CA PRO A 177 4.39 -18.10 -20.71
C PRO A 177 5.71 -18.87 -20.84
N TRP A 178 5.94 -19.42 -22.03
CA TRP A 178 7.16 -20.15 -22.38
C TRP A 178 7.91 -19.44 -23.50
N ILE A 179 9.24 -19.38 -23.39
CA ILE A 179 10.12 -18.72 -24.37
C ILE A 179 11.26 -19.67 -24.76
N ILE A 180 11.63 -19.67 -26.03
CA ILE A 180 12.86 -20.28 -26.54
C ILE A 180 13.96 -19.22 -26.49
N GLU A 181 15.10 -19.54 -25.91
CA GLU A 181 16.31 -18.70 -25.96
C GLU A 181 17.41 -19.44 -26.71
N ILE A 182 18.09 -18.72 -27.61
CA ILE A 182 19.34 -19.16 -28.21
C ILE A 182 20.49 -18.27 -27.75
N ILE A 183 21.68 -18.83 -27.63
CA ILE A 183 22.90 -18.11 -27.29
C ILE A 183 24.07 -18.68 -28.08
N LYS A 184 25.03 -17.83 -28.47
CA LYS A 184 26.32 -18.28 -28.97
C LYS A 184 27.35 -18.23 -27.85
N THR A 185 27.95 -19.36 -27.48
CA THR A 185 28.99 -19.39 -26.44
C THR A 185 30.02 -20.48 -26.73
N ASN A 186 31.30 -20.13 -26.64
CA ASN A 186 32.49 -20.92 -26.88
C ASN A 186 32.44 -21.74 -28.19
N GLU A 187 32.03 -21.13 -29.30
CA GLU A 187 31.86 -21.83 -30.60
C GLU A 187 30.73 -22.87 -30.60
N PHE A 188 29.79 -22.79 -29.67
CA PHE A 188 28.56 -23.61 -29.64
C PHE A 188 27.31 -22.73 -29.70
N LEU A 189 26.25 -23.27 -30.31
CA LEU A 189 24.91 -22.77 -30.14
C LEU A 189 24.31 -23.43 -28.88
N GLY A 190 23.91 -22.62 -27.90
CA GLY A 190 23.12 -23.04 -26.77
C GLY A 190 21.63 -22.82 -27.01
N ILE A 191 20.78 -23.73 -26.55
CA ILE A 191 19.31 -23.60 -26.62
C ILE A 191 18.72 -23.81 -25.22
N TYR A 192 17.84 -22.90 -24.81
CA TYR A 192 17.17 -22.91 -23.51
C TYR A 192 15.65 -22.81 -23.66
N LEU A 193 14.95 -23.50 -22.76
CA LEU A 193 13.53 -23.35 -22.53
C LEU A 193 13.33 -22.50 -21.27
N ASN A 194 12.64 -21.37 -21.41
CA ASN A 194 12.35 -20.44 -20.34
C ASN A 194 10.87 -20.53 -19.93
N CYS A 195 10.62 -20.59 -18.62
CA CYS A 195 9.29 -20.53 -18.00
C CYS A 195 9.16 -19.22 -17.23
N GLN A 196 8.26 -18.35 -17.67
CA GLN A 196 8.02 -17.03 -17.07
C GLN A 196 6.79 -17.00 -16.15
N LYS A 197 6.60 -18.03 -15.32
CA LYS A 197 5.53 -18.02 -14.32
C LYS A 197 5.83 -16.97 -13.25
N GLU A 198 4.84 -16.10 -12.99
CA GLU A 198 4.96 -14.97 -12.07
C GLU A 198 5.39 -15.40 -10.66
N TYR A 199 6.36 -14.68 -10.10
CA TYR A 199 6.81 -14.82 -8.73
C TYR A 199 5.97 -13.92 -7.81
N HIS A 200 5.45 -14.48 -6.72
CA HIS A 200 4.88 -13.72 -5.61
C HIS A 200 5.61 -14.10 -4.34
N GLU A 201 5.96 -13.09 -3.54
CA GLU A 201 6.61 -13.29 -2.24
C GLU A 201 5.70 -14.15 -1.34
N GLY A 202 6.22 -15.26 -0.83
CA GLY A 202 5.47 -16.25 -0.04
C GLY A 202 4.82 -17.40 -0.82
N ARG A 203 4.75 -17.35 -2.17
CA ARG A 203 4.21 -18.44 -3.01
C ARG A 203 5.33 -19.35 -3.50
N LYS A 204 5.31 -20.64 -3.17
CA LYS A 204 6.19 -21.64 -3.76
C LYS A 204 5.49 -22.39 -4.88
N TRP A 205 6.13 -22.44 -6.05
CA TRP A 205 5.68 -23.31 -7.14
C TRP A 205 6.86 -24.06 -7.74
N SER A 206 6.58 -25.20 -8.35
CA SER A 206 7.51 -25.97 -9.15
C SER A 206 6.81 -26.67 -10.31
N ILE A 207 7.46 -26.68 -11.48
CA ILE A 207 6.98 -27.34 -12.69
C ILE A 207 8.07 -28.31 -13.14
N LYS A 208 7.81 -29.61 -12.98
CA LYS A 208 8.67 -30.66 -13.52
C LYS A 208 8.22 -30.98 -14.94
N CYS A 209 9.13 -30.89 -15.90
CA CYS A 209 8.85 -31.21 -17.30
C CYS A 209 10.01 -31.94 -17.96
N LYS A 210 9.66 -32.74 -18.96
CA LYS A 210 10.57 -33.35 -19.92
C LYS A 210 10.44 -32.59 -21.23
N TYR A 211 11.54 -32.21 -21.85
CA TYR A 211 11.51 -31.52 -23.15
C TYR A 211 12.57 -32.06 -24.09
N GLU A 212 12.34 -31.89 -25.39
CA GLU A 212 13.22 -32.29 -26.48
C GLU A 212 13.45 -31.09 -27.40
N PHE A 213 14.70 -30.64 -27.48
CA PHE A 213 15.15 -29.64 -28.45
C PHE A 213 15.36 -30.30 -29.81
N LYS A 214 14.99 -29.62 -30.89
CA LYS A 214 15.20 -30.06 -32.27
C LYS A 214 15.63 -28.89 -33.16
N LEU A 215 16.67 -29.10 -33.94
CA LEU A 215 16.99 -28.32 -35.14
C LEU A 215 16.60 -29.13 -36.36
N ILE A 216 15.87 -28.50 -37.28
CA ILE A 216 15.35 -29.14 -38.49
C ILE A 216 16.00 -28.44 -39.69
N SER A 217 16.80 -29.16 -40.47
CA SER A 217 17.37 -28.59 -41.69
C SER A 217 16.36 -28.57 -42.84
N ALA A 218 16.61 -27.73 -43.85
CA ALA A 218 15.86 -27.73 -45.10
C ALA A 218 15.97 -29.06 -45.89
N SER A 219 17.03 -29.85 -45.64
CA SER A 219 17.25 -31.18 -46.23
C SER A 219 16.56 -32.32 -45.46
N GLY A 220 15.95 -32.03 -44.31
CA GLY A 220 15.31 -33.02 -43.44
C GLY A 220 16.25 -33.69 -42.43
N ASN A 221 17.48 -33.21 -42.27
CA ASN A 221 18.36 -33.61 -41.18
C ASN A 221 17.80 -33.08 -39.84
N LEU A 222 17.96 -33.87 -38.79
CA LEU A 222 17.43 -33.60 -37.46
C LEU A 222 18.54 -33.74 -36.43
N HIS A 223 18.84 -32.65 -35.72
CA HIS A 223 19.64 -32.71 -34.50
C HIS A 223 18.72 -32.55 -33.29
N SER A 224 18.86 -33.40 -32.28
CA SER A 224 17.95 -33.37 -31.12
C SER A 224 18.61 -33.80 -29.82
N ALA A 225 18.16 -33.20 -28.71
CA ALA A 225 18.57 -33.57 -27.36
C ALA A 225 17.38 -33.53 -26.40
N GLN A 226 17.29 -34.51 -25.51
CA GLN A 226 16.25 -34.59 -24.49
C GLN A 226 16.80 -34.21 -23.12
N GLN A 227 16.01 -33.45 -22.37
CA GLN A 227 16.31 -33.07 -21.00
C GLN A 227 15.08 -33.22 -20.09
N THR A 228 15.31 -33.23 -18.78
CA THR A 228 14.26 -33.21 -17.76
C THR A 228 14.70 -32.26 -16.66
N THR A 229 13.87 -31.28 -16.34
CA THR A 229 14.19 -30.25 -15.35
C THR A 229 12.99 -29.93 -14.44
N VAL A 230 13.26 -29.13 -13.42
CA VAL A 230 12.27 -28.52 -12.54
C VAL A 230 12.43 -27.00 -12.60
N PHE A 231 11.43 -26.31 -13.14
CA PHE A 231 11.30 -24.86 -13.03
C PHE A 231 10.73 -24.51 -11.65
N GLY A 232 11.14 -23.39 -11.06
CA GLY A 232 10.65 -22.94 -9.76
C GLY A 232 11.21 -21.56 -9.39
N ASN A 233 10.91 -21.12 -8.16
CA ASN A 233 11.38 -19.83 -7.63
C ASN A 233 12.92 -19.75 -7.68
N GLY A 234 13.46 -18.95 -8.60
CA GLY A 234 14.89 -18.68 -8.75
C GLY A 234 15.58 -19.29 -9.98
N SER A 235 14.89 -20.13 -10.76
CA SER A 235 15.44 -20.69 -12.01
C SER A 235 14.38 -20.67 -13.12
N SER A 236 14.41 -19.62 -13.94
CA SER A 236 13.44 -19.40 -15.02
C SER A 236 13.84 -20.07 -16.33
N GLY A 237 15.09 -20.52 -16.50
CA GLY A 237 15.61 -21.07 -17.77
C GLY A 237 16.46 -22.30 -17.60
N TRP A 238 16.25 -23.29 -18.48
CA TRP A 238 17.02 -24.54 -18.52
C TRP A 238 17.30 -24.96 -19.96
N GLY A 239 18.52 -25.42 -20.24
CA GLY A 239 18.96 -25.70 -21.60
C GLY A 239 20.24 -26.51 -21.72
N ASP A 240 20.74 -26.58 -22.94
CA ASP A 240 22.05 -27.15 -23.26
C ASP A 240 22.90 -26.04 -23.90
N ASN A 241 23.94 -25.60 -23.20
CA ASN A 241 24.87 -24.56 -23.68
C ASN A 241 25.82 -25.06 -24.77
N THR A 242 25.87 -26.37 -25.01
CA THR A 242 26.74 -27.04 -25.97
C THR A 242 25.94 -27.89 -26.96
N PHE A 243 24.70 -27.46 -27.26
CA PHE A 243 23.73 -28.26 -28.02
C PHE A 243 24.28 -28.74 -29.37
N ILE A 244 24.92 -27.85 -30.13
CA ILE A 244 25.61 -28.15 -31.39
C ILE A 244 26.78 -27.20 -31.60
N SER A 245 27.86 -27.65 -32.23
CA SER A 245 28.95 -26.75 -32.61
C SER A 245 28.45 -25.72 -33.62
N TRP A 246 28.92 -24.48 -33.52
CA TRP A 246 28.47 -23.40 -34.39
C TRP A 246 28.77 -23.72 -35.86
N ASN A 247 29.95 -24.30 -36.13
CA ASN A 247 30.35 -24.74 -37.47
C ASN A 247 29.44 -25.84 -38.03
N ASP A 248 29.07 -26.85 -37.25
CA ASP A 248 28.17 -27.93 -37.74
C ASP A 248 26.77 -27.37 -38.00
N MET A 249 26.29 -26.47 -37.13
CA MET A 249 25.02 -25.77 -37.29
C MET A 249 24.98 -24.92 -38.56
N GLU A 250 26.01 -24.10 -38.80
CA GLU A 250 26.15 -23.28 -40.01
C GLU A 250 26.17 -24.12 -41.30
N ASN A 251 26.87 -25.25 -41.28
CA ASN A 251 27.02 -26.10 -42.47
C ASN A 251 25.76 -26.92 -42.79
N GLU A 252 25.04 -27.41 -41.77
CA GLU A 252 23.98 -28.41 -41.95
C GLU A 252 22.55 -27.89 -41.71
N TYR A 253 22.37 -26.83 -40.92
CA TYR A 253 21.06 -26.40 -40.42
C TYR A 253 20.66 -24.97 -40.79
N VAL A 254 21.63 -24.08 -41.06
CA VAL A 254 21.31 -22.70 -41.48
C VAL A 254 20.77 -22.65 -42.90
N ASN A 255 19.62 -21.99 -43.06
CA ASN A 255 19.01 -21.71 -44.36
C ASN A 255 18.65 -20.23 -44.44
N ASN A 256 19.10 -19.51 -45.47
CA ASN A 256 18.87 -18.07 -45.64
C ASN A 256 19.16 -17.25 -44.36
N ASP A 257 20.30 -17.52 -43.72
CA ASP A 257 20.72 -16.84 -42.49
C ASP A 257 19.72 -17.00 -41.33
N SER A 258 19.04 -18.16 -41.28
CA SER A 258 18.06 -18.50 -40.26
C SER A 258 18.10 -19.97 -39.87
N ILE A 259 17.65 -20.27 -38.65
CA ILE A 259 17.47 -21.63 -38.13
C ILE A 259 16.04 -21.82 -37.60
N ASP A 260 15.49 -23.01 -37.81
CA ASP A 260 14.21 -23.43 -37.23
C ASP A 260 14.43 -24.29 -35.99
N VAL A 261 13.95 -23.80 -34.85
CA VAL A 261 14.02 -24.49 -33.55
C VAL A 261 12.64 -24.98 -33.16
N GLU A 262 12.54 -26.25 -32.79
CA GLU A 262 11.34 -26.87 -32.22
C GLU A 262 11.65 -27.43 -30.83
N ILE A 263 10.79 -27.13 -29.84
CA ILE A 263 10.87 -27.72 -28.50
C ILE A 263 9.57 -28.46 -28.19
N SER A 264 9.65 -29.78 -28.04
CA SER A 264 8.53 -30.60 -27.57
C SER A 264 8.58 -30.70 -26.05
N VAL A 265 7.57 -30.19 -25.33
CA VAL A 265 7.52 -30.15 -23.86
C VAL A 265 6.41 -31.06 -23.33
N LYS A 266 6.70 -31.84 -22.29
CA LYS A 266 5.74 -32.66 -21.54
C LYS A 266 5.83 -32.33 -20.05
N ILE A 267 4.76 -31.82 -19.48
CA ILE A 267 4.66 -31.54 -18.04
C ILE A 267 4.44 -32.86 -17.30
N ILE A 268 5.37 -33.20 -16.40
CA ILE A 268 5.36 -34.40 -15.58
C ILE A 268 4.61 -34.15 -14.27
N LYS A 269 4.91 -33.01 -13.62
CA LYS A 269 4.34 -32.67 -12.32
C LYS A 269 4.24 -31.15 -12.19
N PHE A 270 3.12 -30.71 -11.64
CA PHE A 270 2.88 -29.33 -11.27
C PHE A 270 2.62 -29.29 -9.75
N ALA A 271 3.34 -28.44 -9.03
CA ALA A 271 3.07 -28.16 -7.62
C ALA A 271 3.05 -26.64 -7.44
N ASP A 272 1.94 -26.11 -6.97
CA ASP A 272 1.73 -24.68 -6.73
C ASP A 272 1.07 -24.62 -5.35
N GLU A 273 1.82 -24.23 -4.33
CA GLU A 273 1.28 -24.09 -2.98
C GLU A 273 0.24 -22.96 -3.02
N PRO A 274 -1.00 -23.21 -2.56
CA PRO A 274 -2.05 -22.21 -2.63
C PRO A 274 -1.63 -20.97 -1.82
N CYS A 275 -1.61 -19.83 -2.50
CA CYS A 275 -1.54 -18.55 -1.84
C CYS A 275 -2.82 -18.38 -1.00
N THR A 276 -2.67 -18.15 0.30
CA THR A 276 -3.81 -17.94 1.22
C THR A 276 -4.52 -16.61 1.01
N MET A 277 -3.96 -15.73 0.17
CA MET A 277 -4.54 -14.43 -0.17
C MET A 277 -4.82 -14.34 -1.67
N GLN A 278 -6.06 -14.04 -2.06
CA GLN A 278 -6.48 -13.94 -3.47
C GLN A 278 -7.03 -12.55 -3.78
N THR A 279 -6.41 -11.80 -4.69
CA THR A 279 -6.81 -10.41 -4.98
C THR A 279 -7.60 -10.30 -6.28
N PHE A 280 -8.62 -9.44 -6.29
CA PHE A 280 -9.34 -9.03 -7.49
C PHE A 280 -9.68 -7.55 -7.47
N ALA A 281 -9.98 -6.97 -8.65
CA ALA A 281 -10.45 -5.60 -8.76
C ALA A 281 -11.72 -5.51 -9.61
N LEU A 282 -12.68 -4.70 -9.18
CA LEU A 282 -13.86 -4.27 -9.91
C LEU A 282 -13.68 -2.79 -10.26
N SER A 283 -13.77 -2.42 -11.54
CA SER A 283 -13.81 -1.02 -11.96
C SER A 283 -15.05 -0.76 -12.76
N HIS A 284 -15.70 0.35 -12.46
CA HIS A 284 -16.87 0.78 -13.19
C HIS A 284 -16.82 2.29 -13.46
N THR A 285 -17.24 2.64 -14.67
CA THR A 285 -17.47 4.02 -15.09
C THR A 285 -18.98 4.22 -15.12
N ILE A 286 -19.53 4.83 -14.07
CA ILE A 286 -20.97 5.02 -13.92
C ILE A 286 -21.36 6.30 -14.62
N LYS A 287 -22.20 6.20 -15.64
CA LYS A 287 -22.74 7.34 -16.39
C LYS A 287 -24.10 7.73 -15.85
N ASN A 288 -24.50 8.97 -16.12
CA ASN A 288 -25.79 9.53 -15.71
C ASN A 288 -25.98 9.49 -14.19
N MET A 289 -24.95 9.81 -13.43
CA MET A 289 -25.00 9.80 -11.96
C MET A 289 -26.16 10.65 -11.43
N SER A 290 -26.41 11.80 -12.04
CA SER A 290 -27.53 12.70 -11.71
C SER A 290 -28.92 12.08 -11.88
N SER A 291 -29.05 10.96 -12.62
CA SER A 291 -30.30 10.24 -12.81
C SER A 291 -30.66 9.29 -11.65
N ILE A 292 -29.70 8.92 -10.81
CA ILE A 292 -29.92 8.04 -9.65
C ILE A 292 -30.77 8.80 -8.62
N ARG A 293 -32.00 8.32 -8.41
CA ARG A 293 -32.91 8.95 -7.45
C ARG A 293 -32.61 8.52 -6.02
N GLU A 294 -33.04 9.35 -5.08
CA GLU A 294 -32.98 9.05 -3.66
C GLU A 294 -33.71 7.73 -3.35
N GLY A 295 -33.00 6.74 -2.79
CA GLY A 295 -33.52 5.41 -2.46
C GLY A 295 -33.53 4.40 -3.61
N GLU A 296 -33.00 4.73 -4.79
CA GLU A 296 -32.84 3.76 -5.88
C GLU A 296 -31.47 3.10 -5.86
N ASP A 297 -31.46 1.78 -6.13
CA ASP A 297 -30.26 0.98 -6.30
C ASP A 297 -29.76 1.11 -7.74
N TYR A 298 -28.50 1.52 -7.89
CA TYR A 298 -27.76 1.40 -9.14
C TYR A 298 -26.76 0.26 -9.02
N ASP A 299 -26.96 -0.78 -9.82
CA ASP A 299 -26.14 -1.97 -9.79
C ASP A 299 -25.19 -2.03 -10.97
N THR A 300 -23.93 -2.35 -10.70
CA THR A 300 -22.96 -2.65 -11.76
C THR A 300 -23.14 -4.07 -12.26
N ASP A 301 -22.57 -4.37 -13.43
CA ASP A 301 -22.52 -5.73 -13.95
C ASP A 301 -21.86 -6.70 -12.95
N THR A 302 -22.45 -7.88 -12.77
CA THR A 302 -21.88 -8.96 -11.97
C THR A 302 -20.61 -9.51 -12.63
N GLN A 303 -19.51 -9.49 -11.89
CA GLN A 303 -18.23 -10.06 -12.29
C GLN A 303 -17.92 -11.30 -11.45
N TYR A 304 -17.58 -12.39 -12.12
CA TYR A 304 -17.16 -13.61 -11.44
C TYR A 304 -15.67 -13.54 -11.11
N ARG A 305 -15.34 -13.70 -9.82
CA ARG A 305 -13.97 -13.80 -9.30
C ARG A 305 -13.93 -14.98 -8.34
N PHE A 306 -13.06 -15.95 -8.60
CA PHE A 306 -12.95 -17.17 -7.79
C PHE A 306 -14.26 -17.97 -7.73
N ASN A 307 -14.98 -18.02 -8.86
CA ASN A 307 -16.30 -18.64 -9.00
C ASN A 307 -17.37 -18.10 -8.01
N ILE A 308 -17.15 -16.88 -7.53
CA ILE A 308 -18.09 -16.12 -6.70
C ILE A 308 -18.57 -14.93 -7.54
N PRO A 309 -19.89 -14.71 -7.65
CA PRO A 309 -20.43 -13.53 -8.31
C PRO A 309 -20.29 -12.30 -7.40
N TRP A 310 -19.60 -11.27 -7.90
CA TRP A 310 -19.38 -10.00 -7.22
C TRP A 310 -19.94 -8.84 -8.01
N ARG A 311 -20.48 -7.81 -7.35
CA ARG A 311 -20.81 -6.53 -8.02
C ARG A 311 -20.75 -5.35 -7.08
N LEU A 312 -20.74 -4.15 -7.62
CA LEU A 312 -20.93 -2.92 -6.84
C LEU A 312 -22.40 -2.51 -6.89
N GLN A 313 -22.91 -2.05 -5.76
CA GLN A 313 -24.19 -1.36 -5.66
C GLN A 313 -23.95 0.06 -5.16
N ILE A 314 -24.56 1.01 -5.84
CA ILE A 314 -24.46 2.44 -5.57
C ILE A 314 -25.84 2.96 -5.25
N GLN A 315 -25.95 3.74 -4.19
CA GLN A 315 -27.21 4.35 -3.79
C GLN A 315 -27.01 5.82 -3.49
N ARG A 316 -28.05 6.60 -3.77
CA ARG A 316 -28.22 7.93 -3.22
C ARG A 316 -29.18 7.82 -2.05
N GLN A 317 -28.69 7.99 -0.82
CA GLN A 317 -29.52 7.82 0.37
C GLN A 317 -29.20 8.84 1.47
N ASN A 318 -30.24 9.52 1.95
CA ASN A 318 -30.24 10.76 2.72
C ASN A 318 -29.26 11.83 2.24
N GLY A 319 -29.13 12.01 0.93
CA GLY A 319 -28.19 12.96 0.33
C GLY A 319 -26.72 12.54 0.46
N PHE A 320 -26.46 11.26 0.70
CA PHE A 320 -25.13 10.67 0.65
C PHE A 320 -25.03 9.66 -0.48
N PHE A 321 -23.83 9.59 -1.02
CA PHE A 321 -23.41 8.57 -1.95
C PHE A 321 -22.96 7.34 -1.14
N GLU A 322 -23.60 6.19 -1.38
CA GLU A 322 -23.26 4.91 -0.74
C GLU A 322 -22.72 3.93 -1.77
N VAL A 323 -21.81 3.07 -1.34
CA VAL A 323 -21.20 2.04 -2.19
C VAL A 323 -21.06 0.75 -1.41
N PHE A 324 -21.57 -0.34 -1.97
CA PHE A 324 -21.47 -1.70 -1.42
C PHE A 324 -20.78 -2.63 -2.41
N LEU A 325 -19.88 -3.49 -1.90
CA LEU A 325 -19.45 -4.70 -2.58
C LEU A 325 -20.41 -5.83 -2.21
N LEU A 326 -21.12 -6.34 -3.20
CA LEU A 326 -22.05 -7.46 -3.08
C LEU A 326 -21.35 -8.78 -3.43
N CYS A 327 -21.50 -9.78 -2.56
CA CYS A 327 -21.24 -11.18 -2.86
C CYS A 327 -22.58 -11.88 -3.09
N GLU A 328 -22.85 -12.36 -4.30
CA GLU A 328 -24.14 -12.99 -4.68
C GLU A 328 -24.09 -14.52 -4.61
N LYS A 329 -23.05 -15.10 -3.97
CA LYS A 329 -22.90 -16.56 -3.86
C LYS A 329 -24.09 -17.16 -3.11
N GLN A 330 -24.79 -18.09 -3.73
CA GLN A 330 -25.95 -18.75 -3.14
C GLN A 330 -25.54 -19.72 -2.01
N LEU A 331 -26.45 -19.92 -1.05
CA LEU A 331 -26.29 -20.92 0.00
C LEU A 331 -26.33 -22.33 -0.62
N CYS A 332 -25.44 -23.21 -0.16
CA CYS A 332 -25.50 -24.64 -0.45
C CYS A 332 -26.27 -25.35 0.66
N LYS A 333 -27.10 -26.35 0.33
CA LYS A 333 -27.88 -27.11 1.33
C LYS A 333 -26.98 -27.91 2.28
N SER A 334 -25.83 -28.37 1.80
CA SER A 334 -24.92 -29.28 2.51
C SER A 334 -23.77 -28.54 3.23
N ARG A 335 -23.41 -27.32 2.81
CA ARG A 335 -22.20 -26.63 3.30
C ARG A 335 -22.42 -25.13 3.54
N LYS A 336 -22.10 -24.69 4.75
CA LYS A 336 -21.90 -23.27 5.07
C LYS A 336 -20.59 -22.80 4.43
N TRP A 337 -20.58 -21.58 3.93
CA TRP A 337 -19.39 -20.94 3.37
C TRP A 337 -19.15 -19.59 4.06
N SER A 338 -17.89 -19.16 4.09
CA SER A 338 -17.51 -17.81 4.53
C SER A 338 -16.35 -17.31 3.67
N ILE A 339 -16.38 -16.01 3.34
CA ILE A 339 -15.35 -15.32 2.57
C ILE A 339 -14.96 -14.06 3.33
N LYS A 340 -13.75 -14.02 3.88
CA LYS A 340 -13.18 -12.82 4.52
C LYS A 340 -12.39 -12.04 3.48
N THR A 341 -12.63 -10.74 3.36
CA THR A 341 -11.99 -9.88 2.36
C THR A 341 -11.49 -8.57 2.97
N ASP A 342 -10.32 -8.08 2.60
CA ASP A 342 -9.90 -6.69 2.74
C ASP A 342 -10.22 -5.93 1.45
N ILE A 343 -11.07 -4.91 1.53
CA ILE A 343 -11.59 -4.18 0.39
C ILE A 343 -11.04 -2.75 0.44
N GLN A 344 -10.40 -2.31 -0.65
CA GLN A 344 -10.04 -0.92 -0.89
C GLN A 344 -10.91 -0.31 -1.99
N LEU A 345 -11.65 0.74 -1.68
CA LEU A 345 -12.43 1.53 -2.64
C LEU A 345 -11.70 2.82 -3.00
N LYS A 346 -11.58 3.08 -4.29
CA LYS A 346 -10.99 4.26 -4.88
C LYS A 346 -12.01 5.00 -5.74
N ILE A 347 -12.24 6.27 -5.43
CA ILE A 347 -13.02 7.19 -6.27
C ILE A 347 -12.05 8.18 -6.90
N VAL A 348 -12.04 8.27 -8.22
CA VAL A 348 -11.03 9.03 -8.96
C VAL A 348 -11.63 10.32 -9.51
N PRO A 349 -11.34 11.49 -8.91
CA PRO A 349 -11.73 12.79 -9.45
C PRO A 349 -10.81 13.27 -10.58
N PRO A 350 -11.27 14.25 -11.38
CA PRO A 350 -10.49 14.85 -12.47
C PRO A 350 -9.20 15.54 -12.02
N ASN A 351 -9.09 15.96 -10.76
CA ASN A 351 -7.95 16.70 -10.23
C ASN A 351 -6.81 15.80 -9.70
N GLY A 352 -6.94 14.47 -9.85
CA GLY A 352 -5.91 13.50 -9.46
C GLY A 352 -5.89 13.12 -7.97
N ARG A 353 -6.64 13.81 -7.08
CA ARG A 353 -6.74 13.45 -5.65
C ARG A 353 -7.81 12.40 -5.41
N SER A 354 -7.49 11.13 -5.67
CA SER A 354 -8.42 10.03 -5.39
C SER A 354 -8.80 9.94 -3.92
N LEU A 355 -10.08 9.66 -3.65
CA LEU A 355 -10.52 9.23 -2.32
C LEU A 355 -10.28 7.71 -2.22
N LEU A 356 -9.48 7.29 -1.24
CA LEU A 356 -9.20 5.88 -0.94
C LEU A 356 -9.84 5.52 0.40
N LEU A 357 -10.54 4.39 0.46
CA LEU A 357 -11.19 3.86 1.66
C LEU A 357 -10.87 2.38 1.76
N SER A 358 -10.62 1.86 2.96
CA SER A 358 -10.39 0.43 3.19
C SER A 358 -11.37 -0.13 4.22
N ALA A 359 -11.72 -1.41 4.09
CA ALA A 359 -12.59 -2.12 5.03
C ALA A 359 -12.39 -3.64 4.96
N ILE A 360 -12.25 -4.30 6.10
CA ILE A 360 -12.34 -5.76 6.20
C ILE A 360 -13.82 -6.16 6.29
N CYS A 361 -14.23 -7.10 5.46
CA CYS A 361 -15.61 -7.58 5.33
C CYS A 361 -15.64 -9.11 5.38
N VAL A 362 -16.70 -9.67 5.95
CA VAL A 362 -16.95 -11.13 5.98
C VAL A 362 -18.29 -11.39 5.32
N PHE A 363 -18.30 -12.23 4.30
CA PHE A 363 -19.50 -12.69 3.60
C PHE A 363 -19.76 -14.14 3.97
N ASP A 364 -20.90 -14.44 4.57
CA ASP A 364 -21.34 -15.81 4.93
C ASP A 364 -22.71 -16.17 4.31
N ARG A 365 -23.26 -15.25 3.53
CA ARG A 365 -24.54 -15.32 2.82
C ARG A 365 -24.55 -14.31 1.67
N PRO A 366 -25.47 -14.44 0.67
CA PRO A 366 -25.63 -13.42 -0.35
C PRO A 366 -25.95 -12.06 0.29
N SER A 367 -24.98 -11.14 0.33
CA SER A 367 -25.08 -9.87 1.04
C SER A 367 -24.07 -8.85 0.54
N GLY A 368 -24.32 -7.58 0.85
CA GLY A 368 -23.45 -6.46 0.54
C GLY A 368 -22.76 -5.92 1.78
N SER A 369 -21.50 -5.54 1.64
CA SER A 369 -20.75 -4.80 2.65
C SER A 369 -20.14 -3.56 2.01
N GLY A 370 -20.16 -2.43 2.71
CA GLY A 370 -19.85 -1.15 2.07
C GLY A 370 -19.88 0.06 2.97
N TRP A 371 -19.76 1.22 2.33
CA TRP A 371 -19.73 2.53 2.98
C TRP A 371 -21.06 3.24 2.78
N THR A 372 -21.86 3.28 3.84
CA THR A 372 -23.16 3.97 3.88
C THR A 372 -23.07 5.49 3.97
N THR A 373 -21.88 6.03 4.24
CA THR A 373 -21.69 7.44 4.66
C THR A 373 -20.49 8.07 3.96
N LEU A 374 -20.25 7.71 2.71
CA LEU A 374 -18.98 7.94 2.02
C LEU A 374 -18.72 9.42 1.71
N LEU A 375 -19.68 10.09 1.06
CA LEU A 375 -19.57 11.50 0.68
C LEU A 375 -20.98 12.11 0.53
N ARG A 376 -21.15 13.40 0.85
CA ARG A 376 -22.39 14.11 0.50
C ARG A 376 -22.55 14.12 -1.02
N TRP A 377 -23.77 13.84 -1.49
CA TRP A 377 -24.08 13.77 -2.91
C TRP A 377 -23.69 15.05 -3.66
N ASN A 378 -24.02 16.23 -3.11
CA ASN A 378 -23.62 17.51 -3.71
C ASN A 378 -22.08 17.66 -3.81
N SER A 379 -21.33 17.14 -2.83
CA SER A 379 -19.87 17.15 -2.88
C SER A 379 -19.32 16.15 -3.90
N LEU A 380 -20.03 15.04 -4.16
CA LEU A 380 -19.72 14.11 -5.25
C LEU A 380 -19.85 14.85 -6.59
N GLU A 381 -20.99 15.53 -6.78
CA GLU A 381 -21.31 16.29 -7.98
C GLU A 381 -20.28 17.39 -8.26
N GLU A 382 -19.88 18.13 -7.23
CA GLU A 382 -18.92 19.23 -7.37
C GLU A 382 -17.48 18.78 -7.62
N LYS A 383 -17.04 17.68 -6.98
CA LYS A 383 -15.60 17.35 -6.89
C LYS A 383 -15.18 16.12 -7.67
N TYR A 384 -16.08 15.17 -7.91
CA TYR A 384 -15.75 13.84 -8.43
C TYR A 384 -16.46 13.50 -9.75
N LEU A 385 -17.61 14.11 -10.05
CA LEU A 385 -18.29 13.90 -11.33
C LEU A 385 -17.66 14.72 -12.46
N VAL A 386 -17.45 14.07 -13.60
CA VAL A 386 -17.03 14.71 -14.86
C VAL A 386 -18.03 14.33 -15.92
N ASN A 387 -18.72 15.31 -16.52
CA ASN A 387 -19.77 15.05 -17.51
C ASN A 387 -20.78 14.00 -17.00
N ASP A 388 -21.24 14.18 -15.77
CA ASP A 388 -22.19 13.29 -15.10
C ASP A 388 -21.73 11.81 -15.01
N THR A 389 -20.41 11.62 -14.98
CA THR A 389 -19.76 10.31 -14.95
C THR A 389 -18.87 10.19 -13.72
N LEU A 390 -18.96 9.07 -13.00
CA LEU A 390 -18.12 8.71 -11.85
C LEU A 390 -17.22 7.52 -12.19
N LEU A 391 -15.93 7.62 -11.88
CA LEU A 391 -15.01 6.48 -11.95
C LEU A 391 -14.79 5.90 -10.56
N ILE A 392 -15.15 4.63 -10.40
CA ILE A 392 -15.00 3.88 -9.16
C ILE A 392 -14.19 2.60 -9.38
N GLU A 393 -13.36 2.27 -8.41
CA GLU A 393 -12.58 1.04 -8.37
C GLU A 393 -12.64 0.43 -6.97
N ALA A 394 -13.07 -0.82 -6.85
CA ALA A 394 -12.96 -1.61 -5.64
C ALA A 394 -11.93 -2.72 -5.85
N GLN A 395 -10.84 -2.70 -5.08
CA GLN A 395 -9.88 -3.79 -4.98
C GLN A 395 -10.25 -4.62 -3.75
N ALA A 396 -10.27 -5.94 -3.89
CA ALA A 396 -10.61 -6.84 -2.79
C ALA A 396 -9.58 -7.96 -2.72
N ILE A 397 -9.00 -8.13 -1.54
CA ILE A 397 -8.08 -9.20 -1.17
C ILE A 397 -8.87 -10.18 -0.32
N ILE A 398 -9.14 -11.36 -0.85
CA ILE A 398 -9.70 -12.46 -0.09
C ILE A 398 -8.62 -12.93 0.89
N LEU A 399 -8.89 -12.77 2.18
CA LEU A 399 -8.02 -13.16 3.29
C LEU A 399 -8.24 -14.63 3.68
N GLU A 400 -9.47 -15.13 3.55
CA GLU A 400 -9.86 -16.48 3.94
C GLU A 400 -11.10 -16.92 3.15
N MET A 401 -11.16 -18.21 2.76
CA MET A 401 -12.37 -18.84 2.21
C MET A 401 -12.58 -20.20 2.86
N THR A 402 -13.79 -20.44 3.35
CA THR A 402 -14.21 -21.75 3.89
C THR A 402 -15.46 -22.23 3.15
N GLY A 403 -15.55 -23.55 2.91
CA GLY A 403 -16.76 -24.18 2.33
C GLY A 403 -16.99 -23.97 0.83
N ILE A 404 -15.97 -23.57 0.06
CA ILE A 404 -16.07 -23.29 -1.39
C ILE A 404 -15.08 -24.18 -2.15
N GLY A 405 -15.57 -25.30 -2.72
CA GLY A 405 -14.81 -26.23 -3.56
C GLY A 405 -15.70 -26.82 -4.68
N GLU A 406 -15.12 -27.20 -5.81
CA GLU A 406 -15.84 -27.56 -7.04
C GLU A 406 -16.46 -28.98 -7.01
N VAL A 407 -17.70 -29.04 -7.52
CA VAL A 407 -18.53 -30.19 -7.98
C VAL A 407 -19.09 -31.16 -6.92
N GLU A 408 -20.38 -31.02 -6.60
CA GLU A 408 -21.22 -32.11 -6.10
C GLU A 408 -21.71 -32.94 -7.31
N GLU A 409 -21.11 -34.10 -7.53
CA GLU A 409 -21.78 -35.19 -8.26
C GLU A 409 -22.92 -35.72 -7.42
N VAL A 410 -24.10 -35.80 -8.05
CA VAL A 410 -25.33 -36.33 -7.48
C VAL A 410 -25.15 -37.82 -7.22
N VAL A 411 -25.02 -38.20 -5.96
CA VAL A 411 -25.27 -39.57 -5.51
C VAL A 411 -26.29 -39.47 -4.38
N GLU A 412 -27.52 -39.86 -4.70
CA GLU A 412 -28.55 -40.18 -3.73
C GLU A 412 -28.04 -41.38 -2.94
N GLU A 413 -27.89 -41.28 -1.61
CA GLU A 413 -27.89 -42.47 -0.74
C GLU A 413 -28.06 -42.07 0.75
N GLU A 414 -29.27 -42.37 1.21
CA GLU A 414 -29.78 -42.81 2.52
C GLU A 414 -29.12 -42.36 3.84
N GLU A 415 -30.00 -41.85 4.71
CA GLU A 415 -29.78 -41.46 6.10
C GLU A 415 -29.41 -42.69 6.97
N GLU A 416 -28.29 -42.61 7.69
CA GLU A 416 -28.12 -43.34 8.95
C GLU A 416 -27.62 -42.39 10.04
N GLU A 417 -28.52 -42.06 10.97
CA GLU A 417 -28.19 -41.49 12.27
C GLU A 417 -27.46 -42.54 13.11
N THR A 418 -26.24 -42.24 13.54
CA THR A 418 -25.72 -42.77 14.81
C THR A 418 -24.96 -41.67 15.56
N THR A 419 -25.54 -41.28 16.68
CA THR A 419 -24.92 -40.53 17.77
C THR A 419 -24.06 -41.46 18.61
N ASP A 420 -22.82 -41.07 18.89
CA ASP A 420 -22.09 -41.39 20.14
C ASP A 420 -20.83 -40.50 20.19
N GLU A 421 -20.79 -39.57 21.15
CA GLU A 421 -20.10 -39.70 22.45
C GLU A 421 -18.71 -39.04 22.39
N SER A 422 -18.62 -37.76 22.74
CA SER A 422 -18.37 -37.24 24.10
C SER A 422 -16.90 -37.38 24.54
N LEU A 423 -16.15 -36.29 24.42
CA LEU A 423 -15.00 -35.98 25.29
C LEU A 423 -14.96 -34.46 25.57
N ASN A 424 -15.43 -34.10 26.78
CA ASN A 424 -15.09 -32.93 27.63
C ASN A 424 -15.44 -31.54 27.06
N GLU A 425 -16.58 -30.88 27.33
CA GLU A 425 -17.32 -30.63 28.59
C GLU A 425 -16.50 -29.98 29.72
N GLU A 426 -16.59 -28.63 29.83
CA GLU A 426 -16.93 -27.93 31.07
C GLU A 426 -17.32 -26.45 30.79
N LEU A 427 -18.63 -26.15 30.92
CA LEU A 427 -19.29 -24.84 31.11
C LEU A 427 -18.94 -23.65 30.18
N ILE A 428 -19.70 -23.49 29.08
CA ILE A 428 -20.19 -22.14 28.73
C ILE A 428 -21.70 -22.14 29.01
N ASN A 429 -22.07 -21.83 30.26
CA ASN A 429 -23.36 -21.20 30.53
C ASN A 429 -23.56 -20.13 29.47
N GLU A 430 -24.70 -20.08 28.76
CA GLU A 430 -24.97 -19.06 27.75
C GLU A 430 -24.64 -17.66 28.29
N LYS A 431 -23.45 -17.15 27.95
CA LYS A 431 -22.93 -15.90 28.49
C LYS A 431 -23.64 -14.78 27.78
N GLN A 432 -24.78 -14.37 28.33
CA GLN A 432 -25.61 -13.30 27.79
C GLN A 432 -25.83 -12.19 28.81
N PHE A 433 -25.95 -10.96 28.34
CA PHE A 433 -26.25 -9.78 29.14
C PHE A 433 -26.99 -8.74 28.31
N SER A 434 -27.57 -7.74 28.96
CA SER A 434 -28.29 -6.65 28.30
C SER A 434 -27.77 -5.31 28.76
N LEU A 435 -27.44 -4.44 27.84
CA LEU A 435 -27.00 -3.07 28.10
C LEU A 435 -28.14 -2.09 27.76
N PRO A 436 -28.81 -1.50 28.76
CA PRO A 436 -29.78 -0.44 28.53
C PRO A 436 -29.07 0.89 28.27
N PHE A 437 -29.62 1.70 27.36
CA PHE A 437 -29.08 3.01 27.05
C PHE A 437 -30.17 4.01 26.66
N THR A 438 -30.31 5.07 27.46
CA THR A 438 -31.21 6.18 27.17
C THR A 438 -30.43 7.31 26.51
N VAL A 439 -30.77 7.62 25.26
CA VAL A 439 -30.24 8.78 24.54
C VAL A 439 -31.13 9.98 24.84
N ASN A 440 -30.56 11.05 25.38
CA ASN A 440 -31.30 12.22 25.85
C ASN A 440 -31.14 13.41 24.90
N ASN A 441 -32.10 14.34 24.90
CA ASN A 441 -32.08 15.53 24.05
C ASN A 441 -32.03 15.21 22.55
N VAL A 442 -32.71 14.13 22.14
CA VAL A 442 -32.71 13.61 20.76
C VAL A 442 -33.03 14.70 19.74
N SER A 443 -34.01 15.55 20.03
CA SER A 443 -34.41 16.70 19.21
C SER A 443 -33.35 17.79 19.02
N LYS A 444 -32.28 17.79 19.81
CA LYS A 444 -31.18 18.76 19.75
C LYS A 444 -29.88 18.16 19.20
N PHE A 445 -29.87 16.88 18.82
CA PHE A 445 -28.69 16.24 18.26
C PHE A 445 -28.30 16.85 16.92
N GLN A 446 -27.04 17.27 16.83
CA GLN A 446 -26.44 17.68 15.57
C GLN A 446 -25.84 16.49 14.83
N ASP A 447 -25.69 16.60 13.51
CA ASP A 447 -24.99 15.57 12.74
C ASP A 447 -23.54 15.41 13.23
N GLY A 448 -23.10 14.17 13.39
CA GLY A 448 -21.84 13.76 14.00
C GLY A 448 -21.83 13.73 15.53
N GLU A 449 -22.84 14.27 16.22
CA GLU A 449 -22.94 14.22 17.69
C GLU A 449 -23.24 12.81 18.19
N LYS A 450 -22.62 12.44 19.30
CA LYS A 450 -22.79 11.14 19.96
C LYS A 450 -23.08 11.27 21.45
N GLN A 451 -23.73 10.25 22.00
CA GLN A 451 -23.81 9.98 23.43
C GLN A 451 -23.35 8.54 23.69
N TRP A 452 -22.75 8.33 24.85
CA TRP A 452 -22.30 7.04 25.32
C TRP A 452 -23.20 6.55 26.45
N SER A 453 -23.41 5.24 26.53
CA SER A 453 -23.94 4.61 27.74
C SER A 453 -22.90 4.60 28.85
N ASN A 454 -23.31 4.20 30.05
CA ASN A 454 -22.36 3.80 31.07
C ASN A 454 -21.52 2.63 30.57
N THR A 455 -20.28 2.54 31.08
CA THR A 455 -19.45 1.36 30.90
C THR A 455 -19.83 0.32 31.95
N GLU A 456 -20.11 -0.90 31.51
CA GLU A 456 -20.46 -2.03 32.37
C GLU A 456 -19.41 -3.13 32.19
N GLN A 457 -18.96 -3.72 33.29
CA GLN A 457 -18.07 -4.88 33.26
C GLN A 457 -18.92 -6.15 33.17
N HIS A 458 -18.72 -6.94 32.12
CA HIS A 458 -19.31 -8.26 31.97
C HIS A 458 -18.23 -9.23 31.51
N TYR A 459 -17.98 -10.25 32.33
CA TYR A 459 -16.92 -11.25 32.09
C TYR A 459 -15.51 -10.64 31.96
N ASP A 460 -15.17 -9.73 32.87
CA ASP A 460 -13.86 -9.02 32.93
C ASP A 460 -13.53 -8.23 31.66
N ILE A 461 -14.57 -7.80 30.95
CA ILE A 461 -14.49 -7.03 29.73
C ILE A 461 -15.41 -5.81 29.89
N SER A 462 -14.90 -4.62 29.53
CA SER A 462 -15.67 -3.38 29.60
C SER A 462 -16.52 -3.21 28.35
N TRP A 463 -17.83 -3.16 28.53
CA TRP A 463 -18.80 -2.97 27.45
C TRP A 463 -19.51 -1.63 27.58
N ARG A 464 -19.81 -1.01 26.44
CA ARG A 464 -20.63 0.21 26.40
C ARG A 464 -21.26 0.40 25.02
N LEU A 465 -22.35 1.16 24.97
CA LEU A 465 -23.03 1.54 23.73
C LEU A 465 -22.69 2.97 23.35
N ARG A 466 -22.64 3.23 22.04
CA ARG A 466 -22.60 4.58 21.47
C ARG A 466 -23.81 4.76 20.56
N ALA A 467 -24.52 5.87 20.76
CA ALA A 467 -25.52 6.36 19.81
C ALA A 467 -24.98 7.62 19.18
N ARG A 468 -24.96 7.68 17.85
CA ARG A 468 -24.49 8.84 17.09
C ARG A 468 -25.53 9.22 16.04
N LYS A 469 -25.75 10.53 15.86
CA LYS A 469 -26.46 11.00 14.68
C LYS A 469 -25.48 11.06 13.54
N THR A 470 -25.66 10.19 12.55
CA THR A 470 -24.81 10.12 11.38
C THR A 470 -25.69 10.20 10.15
N LEU A 471 -25.61 11.31 9.43
CA LEU A 471 -26.29 11.56 8.16
C LEU A 471 -27.82 11.46 8.25
N GLY A 472 -28.36 11.95 9.36
CA GLY A 472 -29.79 11.87 9.63
C GLY A 472 -30.27 10.47 9.97
N PHE A 473 -29.39 9.51 10.28
CA PHE A 473 -29.74 8.23 10.90
C PHE A 473 -29.19 8.15 12.32
N LEU A 474 -29.81 7.28 13.12
CA LEU A 474 -29.23 6.78 14.36
C LEU A 474 -28.23 5.67 14.00
N GLU A 475 -26.96 5.92 14.30
CA GLU A 475 -25.92 4.90 14.39
C GLU A 475 -25.90 4.35 15.83
N ILE A 476 -25.88 3.02 15.98
CA ILE A 476 -25.75 2.33 17.28
C ILE A 476 -24.58 1.36 17.21
N VAL A 477 -23.63 1.48 18.14
CA VAL A 477 -22.41 0.67 18.14
C VAL A 477 -22.18 0.09 19.53
N LEU A 478 -21.92 -1.23 19.60
CA LEU A 478 -21.43 -1.90 20.79
C LEU A 478 -19.91 -1.81 20.82
N PHE A 479 -19.38 -1.23 21.88
CA PHE A 479 -17.95 -1.14 22.14
C PHE A 479 -17.54 -2.16 23.19
N CYS A 480 -16.37 -2.72 22.95
CA CYS A 480 -15.67 -3.61 23.84
C CYS A 480 -14.24 -3.04 23.98
N ASN A 481 -13.92 -2.51 25.15
CA ASN A 481 -12.65 -1.84 25.40
C ASN A 481 -11.95 -2.47 26.63
N GLU A 482 -10.66 -2.75 26.51
CA GLU A 482 -9.80 -2.87 27.68
C GLU A 482 -9.26 -1.48 28.08
N GLU A 483 -8.81 -1.31 29.32
CA GLU A 483 -8.19 -0.05 29.78
C GLU A 483 -7.02 0.36 28.87
N TYR A 484 -6.29 -0.62 28.34
CA TYR A 484 -5.16 -0.43 27.45
C TYR A 484 -5.38 -1.25 26.17
N CYS A 485 -5.77 -0.59 25.08
CA CYS A 485 -6.06 -1.28 23.81
C CYS A 485 -4.90 -2.13 23.27
N MET A 486 -3.66 -1.79 23.63
CA MET A 486 -2.44 -2.51 23.26
C MET A 486 -2.25 -3.83 24.01
N ALA A 487 -2.96 -4.03 25.12
CA ALA A 487 -2.98 -5.28 25.86
C ALA A 487 -3.98 -6.28 25.27
N TRP A 488 -4.76 -5.87 24.26
CA TRP A 488 -5.81 -6.70 23.67
C TRP A 488 -5.23 -7.99 23.11
N ASN A 489 -5.47 -9.07 23.83
CA ASN A 489 -4.99 -10.41 23.52
C ASN A 489 -6.16 -11.39 23.38
N LYS A 490 -7.37 -10.92 23.08
CA LYS A 490 -8.59 -11.73 23.02
C LYS A 490 -9.21 -11.67 21.62
N ILE A 491 -9.86 -12.73 21.18
CA ILE A 491 -10.83 -12.70 20.09
C ILE A 491 -12.19 -12.98 20.70
N ILE A 492 -13.11 -12.02 20.59
CA ILE A 492 -14.47 -12.13 21.13
C ILE A 492 -15.46 -12.18 19.98
N GLU A 493 -16.18 -13.28 19.84
CA GLU A 493 -17.33 -13.41 18.94
C GLU A 493 -18.63 -13.28 19.74
N ALA A 494 -19.53 -12.41 19.31
CA ALA A 494 -20.79 -12.17 19.99
C ALA A 494 -21.95 -11.91 19.01
N ASP A 495 -23.12 -12.48 19.29
CA ASP A 495 -24.36 -12.05 18.65
C ASP A 495 -24.94 -10.88 19.45
N CYS A 496 -25.19 -9.75 18.81
CA CYS A 496 -25.75 -8.56 19.44
C CYS A 496 -27.06 -8.14 18.77
N THR A 497 -28.15 -8.18 19.53
CA THR A 497 -29.46 -7.63 19.10
C THR A 497 -29.62 -6.22 19.65
N PHE A 498 -29.63 -5.23 18.76
CA PHE A 498 -29.97 -3.85 19.08
C PHE A 498 -31.48 -3.66 18.95
N THR A 499 -32.12 -3.22 20.03
CA THR A 499 -33.55 -2.95 20.12
C THR A 499 -33.77 -1.46 20.41
N LEU A 500 -34.49 -0.75 19.55
CA LEU A 500 -35.06 0.55 19.87
C LEU A 500 -36.46 0.34 20.45
N VAL A 501 -36.61 0.67 21.73
CA VAL A 501 -37.81 0.36 22.52
C VAL A 501 -38.85 1.45 22.31
N CYS A 502 -40.03 1.09 21.83
CA CYS A 502 -41.17 2.00 21.66
C CYS A 502 -42.15 1.87 22.83
N THR A 503 -42.77 2.98 23.25
CA THR A 503 -43.75 2.98 24.33
C THR A 503 -45.02 2.20 24.03
N ASN A 504 -45.34 1.95 22.76
CA ASN A 504 -46.50 1.17 22.32
C ASN A 504 -46.19 -0.33 22.10
N GLY A 505 -44.95 -0.77 22.34
CA GLY A 505 -44.49 -2.14 22.11
C GLY A 505 -44.05 -2.46 20.68
N SER A 506 -44.19 -1.53 19.73
CA SER A 506 -43.68 -1.67 18.35
C SER A 506 -42.18 -1.39 18.29
N ASN A 507 -41.39 -2.26 18.91
CA ASN A 507 -39.94 -2.14 18.92
C ASN A 507 -39.35 -2.40 17.52
N ILE A 508 -38.22 -1.77 17.21
CA ILE A 508 -37.38 -2.16 16.07
C ILE A 508 -36.19 -2.92 16.62
N GLU A 509 -35.93 -4.10 16.07
CA GLU A 509 -34.82 -4.96 16.48
C GLU A 509 -33.99 -5.35 15.27
N GLN A 510 -32.67 -5.33 15.43
CA GLN A 510 -31.74 -5.86 14.43
C GLN A 510 -30.60 -6.59 15.13
N THR A 511 -30.32 -7.81 14.68
CA THR A 511 -29.25 -8.66 15.21
C THR A 511 -28.05 -8.67 14.27
N LEU A 512 -26.86 -8.46 14.83
CA LEU A 512 -25.58 -8.59 14.14
C LEU A 512 -24.72 -9.65 14.81
N LYS A 513 -23.88 -10.33 14.02
CA LYS A 513 -22.72 -11.06 14.54
C LYS A 513 -21.54 -10.11 14.56
N LEU A 514 -20.93 -9.95 15.73
CA LEU A 514 -19.81 -9.06 15.99
C LEU A 514 -18.57 -9.88 16.32
N VAL A 515 -17.42 -9.48 15.81
CA VAL A 515 -16.13 -10.17 16.05
C VAL A 515 -15.09 -9.14 16.45
N PHE A 516 -14.80 -9.02 17.73
CA PHE A 516 -13.81 -8.10 18.27
C PHE A 516 -12.44 -8.79 18.32
N ASP A 517 -11.61 -8.55 17.32
CA ASP A 517 -10.19 -8.93 17.25
C ASP A 517 -9.26 -7.82 17.74
N LYS A 518 -9.80 -6.63 18.02
CA LYS A 518 -9.16 -5.49 18.67
C LYS A 518 -10.16 -4.72 19.53
N SER A 519 -9.67 -3.93 20.49
CA SER A 519 -10.50 -2.95 21.19
C SER A 519 -11.17 -2.01 20.20
N GLY A 520 -12.45 -1.72 20.39
CA GLY A 520 -13.20 -0.89 19.47
C GLY A 520 -14.69 -1.17 19.50
N GLY A 521 -15.41 -0.64 18.50
CA GLY A 521 -16.85 -0.76 18.42
C GLY A 521 -17.33 -1.27 17.07
N GLN A 522 -18.34 -2.14 17.09
CA GLN A 522 -19.04 -2.63 15.91
C GLN A 522 -20.55 -2.48 16.08
N GLY A 523 -21.28 -2.21 14.99
CA GLY A 523 -22.71 -1.96 15.06
C GLY A 523 -23.33 -1.53 13.75
N ILE A 524 -24.43 -0.79 13.84
CA ILE A 524 -25.31 -0.44 12.72
C ILE A 524 -25.21 1.07 12.47
N SER A 525 -24.68 1.47 11.31
CA SER A 525 -24.52 2.88 10.93
C SER A 525 -25.84 3.59 10.56
N ARG A 526 -26.82 2.85 10.03
CA ARG A 526 -28.13 3.35 9.60
C ARG A 526 -29.27 2.55 10.24
N PHE A 527 -29.43 2.62 11.55
CA PHE A 527 -30.43 1.82 12.27
C PHE A 527 -31.87 2.26 11.98
N ILE A 528 -32.13 3.56 12.08
CA ILE A 528 -33.42 4.20 11.76
C ILE A 528 -33.16 5.65 11.35
N ARG A 529 -34.00 6.22 10.48
CA ARG A 529 -33.95 7.66 10.21
C ARG A 529 -34.25 8.45 11.48
N TRP A 530 -33.48 9.50 11.71
CA TRP A 530 -33.55 10.30 12.94
C TRP A 530 -34.92 10.98 13.10
N ASP A 531 -35.53 11.43 12.01
CA ASP A 531 -36.86 12.04 11.99
C ASP A 531 -37.98 11.03 12.30
N GLU A 532 -37.89 9.80 11.79
CA GLU A 532 -38.81 8.71 12.12
C GLU A 532 -38.68 8.30 13.58
N MET A 533 -37.46 8.17 14.07
CA MET A 533 -37.18 7.92 15.48
C MET A 533 -37.78 9.03 16.38
N GLU A 534 -37.53 10.30 16.04
CA GLU A 534 -38.08 11.45 16.77
C GLU A 534 -39.61 11.45 16.78
N LYS A 535 -40.23 11.07 15.67
CA LYS A 535 -41.70 11.08 15.53
C LYS A 535 -42.38 9.94 16.27
N TYR A 536 -41.82 8.74 16.24
CA TYR A 536 -42.53 7.53 16.68
C TYR A 536 -41.97 6.90 17.95
N TYR A 537 -40.69 7.11 18.28
CA TYR A 537 -40.00 6.42 19.39
C TYR A 537 -39.60 7.38 20.52
N GLN A 538 -39.53 8.68 20.26
CA GLN A 538 -39.15 9.65 21.27
C GLN A 538 -40.24 9.82 22.33
N LEU A 539 -39.86 9.67 23.60
CA LEU A 539 -40.66 10.02 24.75
C LEU A 539 -39.94 11.09 25.57
N ASN A 540 -40.58 12.25 25.78
CA ASN A 540 -40.06 13.35 26.60
C ASN A 540 -38.63 13.80 26.19
N GLY A 541 -38.32 13.78 24.89
CA GLY A 541 -37.01 14.16 24.36
C GLY A 541 -35.92 13.08 24.49
N SER A 542 -36.28 11.87 24.90
CA SER A 542 -35.38 10.72 25.04
C SER A 542 -35.83 9.52 24.20
N VAL A 543 -34.90 8.66 23.83
CA VAL A 543 -35.17 7.34 23.24
C VAL A 543 -34.41 6.27 24.02
N ASN A 544 -34.99 5.08 24.12
CA ASN A 544 -34.40 3.95 24.83
C ASN A 544 -33.93 2.90 23.84
N ILE A 545 -32.65 2.56 23.94
CA ILE A 545 -31.98 1.50 23.19
C ILE A 545 -31.63 0.40 24.19
N GLN A 546 -31.78 -0.85 23.79
CA GLN A 546 -31.29 -2.01 24.53
C GLN A 546 -30.43 -2.84 23.59
N ALA A 547 -29.21 -3.18 24.00
CA ALA A 547 -28.41 -4.19 23.30
C ALA A 547 -28.41 -5.49 24.11
N LYS A 548 -28.87 -6.58 23.50
CA LYS A 548 -28.74 -7.93 24.08
C LYS A 548 -27.54 -8.60 23.44
N VAL A 549 -26.53 -8.90 24.24
CA VAL A 549 -25.26 -9.48 23.79
C VAL A 549 -25.19 -10.92 24.24
N LYS A 550 -24.96 -11.85 23.31
CA LYS A 550 -24.68 -13.26 23.56
C LYS A 550 -23.27 -13.57 23.09
N LEU A 551 -22.38 -13.90 24.00
CA LEU A 551 -21.02 -14.29 23.66
C LEU A 551 -21.03 -15.72 23.09
N ASN A 552 -20.54 -15.85 21.86
CA ASN A 552 -20.40 -17.13 21.17
C ASN A 552 -19.02 -17.74 21.44
N LYS A 553 -17.97 -16.90 21.51
CA LYS A 553 -16.59 -17.33 21.70
C LYS A 553 -15.79 -16.23 22.39
N VAL A 554 -14.92 -16.60 23.33
CA VAL A 554 -13.87 -15.75 23.88
C VAL A 554 -12.61 -16.59 23.87
N GLU A 555 -11.66 -16.25 23.02
CA GLU A 555 -10.37 -16.94 22.88
C GLU A 555 -9.25 -15.98 23.29
N GLU A 556 -8.48 -16.35 24.30
CA GLU A 556 -7.25 -15.64 24.65
C GLU A 556 -6.13 -16.12 23.73
N LEU A 557 -5.59 -15.21 22.93
CA LEU A 557 -4.40 -15.43 22.15
C LEU A 557 -3.18 -15.38 23.08
N PRO A 558 -2.16 -16.23 22.84
CA PRO A 558 -0.85 -16.01 23.44
C PRO A 558 -0.43 -14.57 23.12
N CYS A 559 -0.04 -13.79 24.13
CA CYS A 559 0.59 -12.50 23.87
C CYS A 559 1.87 -12.77 23.08
N GLU A 560 1.79 -12.72 21.76
CA GLU A 560 2.97 -12.46 20.95
C GLU A 560 3.47 -11.11 21.41
N ILE A 561 4.67 -11.11 21.95
CA ILE A 561 5.42 -9.89 22.22
C ILE A 561 5.63 -9.27 20.84
N LEU A 562 4.70 -8.42 20.40
CA LEU A 562 4.85 -7.63 19.19
C LEU A 562 6.23 -6.98 19.28
N PRO A 563 7.06 -7.06 18.23
CA PRO A 563 8.40 -6.48 18.26
C PRO A 563 8.25 -5.03 18.69
N ALA A 564 8.85 -4.70 19.84
CA ALA A 564 8.50 -3.55 20.68
C ALA A 564 8.10 -2.30 19.88
N ALA A 565 6.81 -2.20 19.54
CA ALA A 565 6.26 -0.98 18.99
C ALA A 565 6.50 0.06 20.08
N LYS A 566 7.27 1.10 19.75
CA LYS A 566 7.65 2.12 20.71
C LYS A 566 6.39 2.89 21.05
N SER A 567 5.83 2.59 22.21
CA SER A 567 4.61 3.18 22.72
C SER A 567 4.88 4.13 23.86
N PHE A 568 4.06 5.16 23.97
CA PHE A 568 4.18 6.20 24.98
C PHE A 568 2.82 6.74 25.36
N THR A 569 2.75 7.42 26.51
CA THR A 569 1.52 8.04 26.99
C THR A 569 1.75 9.52 27.21
N LEU A 570 0.95 10.36 26.57
CA LEU A 570 0.86 11.79 26.88
C LEU A 570 -0.31 12.00 27.83
N SER A 571 -0.13 12.85 28.84
CA SER A 571 -1.20 13.22 29.77
C SER A 571 -1.17 14.72 30.03
N HIS A 572 -2.33 15.36 30.06
CA HIS A 572 -2.45 16.79 30.33
C HIS A 572 -3.68 17.07 31.19
N THR A 573 -3.49 17.82 32.27
CA THR A 573 -4.59 18.28 33.13
C THR A 573 -4.94 19.71 32.75
N VAL A 574 -6.10 19.89 32.13
CA VAL A 574 -6.60 21.20 31.73
C VAL A 574 -7.40 21.77 32.89
N ALA A 575 -6.87 22.78 33.56
CA ALA A 575 -7.56 23.52 34.62
C ALA A 575 -8.33 24.72 34.07
N ASN A 576 -9.26 25.25 34.87
CA ASN A 576 -10.05 26.45 34.57
C ASN A 576 -10.94 26.29 33.32
N ILE A 577 -11.47 25.07 33.10
CA ILE A 577 -12.26 24.71 31.92
C ILE A 577 -13.61 25.43 31.86
N SER A 578 -14.17 25.81 33.00
CA SER A 578 -15.38 26.62 33.09
C SER A 578 -15.23 27.99 32.41
N ASN A 579 -14.03 28.57 32.42
CA ASN A 579 -13.71 29.87 31.84
C ASN A 579 -13.04 29.80 30.46
N MET A 580 -12.84 28.59 29.92
CA MET A 580 -12.21 28.39 28.62
C MET A 580 -13.13 28.86 27.49
N ARG A 581 -12.74 29.92 26.79
CA ARG A 581 -13.55 30.53 25.74
C ARG A 581 -13.72 29.58 24.55
N LYS A 582 -14.85 29.72 23.85
CA LYS A 582 -15.07 29.04 22.57
C LYS A 582 -13.96 29.41 21.58
N GLY A 583 -13.37 28.41 20.92
CA GLY A 583 -12.24 28.51 20.00
C GLY A 583 -10.88 28.36 20.68
N THR A 584 -10.79 28.41 22.02
CA THR A 584 -9.52 28.24 22.74
C THR A 584 -9.12 26.76 22.76
N THR A 585 -7.82 26.52 22.60
CA THR A 585 -7.18 25.20 22.69
C THR A 585 -6.20 25.20 23.85
N SER A 586 -6.19 24.13 24.65
CA SER A 586 -5.16 23.86 25.66
C SER A 586 -4.33 22.68 25.20
N PHE A 587 -3.03 22.89 25.02
CA PHE A 587 -2.08 21.86 24.61
C PHE A 587 -1.31 21.35 25.84
N SER A 588 -0.95 20.06 25.80
CA SER A 588 0.13 19.54 26.63
C SER A 588 1.47 20.20 26.28
N ASN A 589 2.48 19.99 27.12
CA ASN A 589 3.86 20.23 26.72
C ASN A 589 4.21 19.36 25.49
N SER A 590 5.10 19.84 24.62
CA SER A 590 5.66 19.00 23.56
C SER A 590 6.55 17.93 24.18
N GLU A 591 6.34 16.67 23.83
CA GLU A 591 7.25 15.58 24.16
C GLU A 591 7.78 14.96 22.88
N GLU A 592 9.08 14.72 22.80
CA GLU A 592 9.70 14.09 21.63
C GLU A 592 9.78 12.58 21.83
N TRP A 593 9.09 11.86 20.95
CA TRP A 593 9.04 10.41 20.92
C TRP A 593 9.24 9.94 19.49
N ASN A 594 10.13 8.96 19.28
CA ASN A 594 10.41 8.42 17.96
C ASN A 594 10.78 9.50 16.93
N TYR A 595 11.59 10.49 17.33
CA TYR A 595 12.05 11.60 16.47
C TYR A 595 10.95 12.54 15.96
N ALA A 596 9.75 12.49 16.55
CA ALA A 596 8.66 13.40 16.29
C ALA A 596 8.20 14.07 17.59
N LEU A 597 7.76 15.33 17.51
CA LEU A 597 7.16 16.02 18.65
C LEU A 597 5.66 15.73 18.71
N TRP A 598 5.20 15.33 19.90
CA TRP A 598 3.82 15.00 20.15
C TRP A 598 3.20 15.92 21.20
N LYS A 599 1.92 16.24 21.01
CA LYS A 599 1.08 16.94 21.99
C LYS A 599 -0.33 16.37 21.95
N VAL A 600 -0.99 16.31 23.11
CA VAL A 600 -2.44 16.11 23.18
C VAL A 600 -3.11 17.44 23.51
N CYS A 601 -4.27 17.71 22.92
CA CYS A 601 -4.99 18.96 23.18
C CYS A 601 -6.48 18.76 23.44
N LEU A 602 -7.02 19.68 24.24
CA LEU A 602 -8.46 19.88 24.44
C LEU A 602 -8.83 21.23 23.85
N LYS A 603 -9.90 21.27 23.05
CA LYS A 603 -10.42 22.51 22.48
C LYS A 603 -11.91 22.64 22.76
N ASN A 604 -12.34 23.81 23.22
CA ASN A 604 -13.75 24.13 23.32
C ASN A 604 -14.20 24.71 21.98
N ASN A 605 -14.87 23.94 21.14
CA ASN A 605 -15.33 24.44 19.85
C ASN A 605 -16.80 24.12 19.62
N ASN A 606 -17.56 25.12 19.17
CA ASN A 606 -18.99 24.98 18.88
C ASN A 606 -19.84 24.28 19.98
N GLY A 607 -19.43 24.41 21.24
CA GLY A 607 -20.13 23.80 22.38
C GLY A 607 -19.79 22.32 22.60
N PHE A 608 -18.75 21.81 21.94
CA PHE A 608 -18.20 20.47 22.10
C PHE A 608 -16.75 20.55 22.60
N ALA A 609 -16.36 19.55 23.39
CA ALA A 609 -14.97 19.24 23.66
C ALA A 609 -14.41 18.47 22.46
N GLU A 610 -13.37 19.02 21.83
CA GLU A 610 -12.58 18.35 20.80
C GLU A 610 -11.28 17.85 21.43
N LEU A 611 -10.89 16.61 21.12
CA LEU A 611 -9.59 16.06 21.50
C LEU A 611 -8.78 15.74 20.26
N PHE A 612 -7.51 16.13 20.24
CA PHE A 612 -6.59 15.80 19.15
C PHE A 612 -5.22 15.38 19.68
N LEU A 613 -4.60 14.46 18.94
CA LEU A 613 -3.18 14.18 18.98
C LEU A 613 -2.52 14.94 17.84
N ASN A 614 -1.46 15.68 18.17
CA ASN A 614 -0.67 16.45 17.23
C ASN A 614 0.70 15.80 17.09
N CYS A 615 1.19 15.67 15.85
CA CYS A 615 2.52 15.16 15.52
C CYS A 615 3.23 16.16 14.60
N GLY A 616 4.40 16.64 15.00
CA GLY A 616 5.27 17.46 14.16
C GLY A 616 5.86 18.68 14.83
N ASN A 617 6.82 19.29 14.14
CA ASN A 617 7.63 20.40 14.63
C ASN A 617 7.26 21.68 13.87
N GLU A 618 6.99 22.78 14.57
CA GLU A 618 6.65 24.07 13.93
C GLU A 618 7.86 24.73 13.22
N ASN A 619 9.08 24.20 13.43
CA ASN A 619 10.33 24.90 13.09
C ASN A 619 11.35 24.08 12.26
N SER A 620 10.96 23.01 11.58
CA SER A 620 11.91 22.27 10.74
C SER A 620 11.36 21.95 9.36
N GLU A 621 12.10 22.35 8.33
CA GLU A 621 12.00 21.84 6.94
C GLU A 621 12.42 20.36 6.85
N GLN A 622 12.17 19.56 7.88
CA GLN A 622 12.42 18.13 7.83
C GLN A 622 11.56 17.54 6.72
N GLU A 623 12.22 16.78 5.84
CA GLU A 623 11.61 15.90 4.86
C GLU A 623 10.34 15.30 5.46
N SER A 624 9.22 15.44 4.73
CA SER A 624 7.91 14.97 5.17
C SER A 624 8.00 13.50 5.58
N ARG A 625 8.09 13.24 6.89
CA ARG A 625 8.07 11.90 7.44
C ARG A 625 6.63 11.57 7.74
N THR A 626 6.15 10.48 7.15
CA THR A 626 4.87 9.91 7.53
C THR A 626 5.10 9.06 8.78
N VAL A 627 4.36 9.29 9.85
CA VAL A 627 4.38 8.43 11.03
C VAL A 627 3.04 7.71 11.13
N GLU A 628 3.06 6.40 10.92
CA GLU A 628 1.90 5.55 11.21
C GLU A 628 1.76 5.40 12.72
N ALA A 629 0.63 5.87 13.27
CA ALA A 629 0.33 5.78 14.69
C ALA A 629 -1.06 5.20 14.95
N LYS A 630 -1.10 4.28 15.90
CA LYS A 630 -2.31 3.74 16.51
C LYS A 630 -2.41 4.32 17.91
N TYR A 631 -3.52 4.97 18.23
CA TYR A 631 -3.62 5.66 19.50
C TYR A 631 -5.04 5.75 20.05
N GLN A 632 -5.13 5.86 21.36
CA GLN A 632 -6.38 6.04 22.08
C GLN A 632 -6.37 7.42 22.76
N LEU A 633 -7.30 8.29 22.39
CA LEU A 633 -7.55 9.55 23.09
C LEU A 633 -8.60 9.34 24.16
N SER A 634 -8.30 9.76 25.38
CA SER A 634 -9.20 9.62 26.52
C SER A 634 -9.45 10.96 27.21
N LEU A 635 -10.71 11.22 27.54
CA LEU A 635 -11.16 12.23 28.50
C LEU A 635 -11.47 11.52 29.82
N VAL A 636 -10.69 11.79 30.85
CA VAL A 636 -10.78 11.13 32.15
C VAL A 636 -11.35 12.10 33.18
N GLY A 637 -12.43 11.69 33.84
CA GLY A 637 -13.09 12.42 34.91
C GLY A 637 -13.06 11.68 36.26
N ALA A 638 -13.80 12.17 37.24
CA ALA A 638 -13.87 11.55 38.57
C ALA A 638 -14.46 10.13 38.55
N GLY A 639 -14.02 9.32 39.52
CA GLY A 639 -14.61 8.00 39.80
C GLY A 639 -14.38 6.94 38.72
N GLY A 640 -13.32 7.07 37.92
CA GLY A 640 -12.99 6.14 36.83
C GLY A 640 -13.84 6.35 35.56
N LYS A 641 -14.68 7.40 35.52
CA LYS A 641 -15.40 7.75 34.28
C LYS A 641 -14.41 8.20 33.22
N GLN A 642 -14.46 7.54 32.07
CA GLN A 642 -13.65 7.92 30.92
C GLN A 642 -14.42 7.79 29.61
N ILE A 643 -14.20 8.74 28.71
CA ILE A 643 -14.58 8.63 27.30
C ILE A 643 -13.28 8.37 26.55
N SER A 644 -13.22 7.29 25.81
CA SER A 644 -12.01 6.93 25.05
C SER A 644 -12.39 6.66 23.61
N GLU A 645 -11.56 7.04 22.67
CA GLU A 645 -11.77 6.70 21.26
C GLU A 645 -10.44 6.30 20.64
N PHE A 646 -10.51 5.28 19.80
CA PHE A 646 -9.37 4.70 19.13
C PHE A 646 -9.24 5.28 17.72
N PHE A 647 -8.01 5.56 17.33
CA PHE A 647 -7.65 6.12 16.05
C PHE A 647 -6.45 5.36 15.48
N GLU A 648 -6.44 5.23 14.17
CA GLU A 648 -5.32 4.76 13.38
C GLU A 648 -5.14 5.81 12.29
N HIS A 649 -3.99 6.47 12.28
CA HIS A 649 -3.74 7.62 11.42
C HIS A 649 -2.29 7.69 10.99
N ASN A 650 -2.08 8.05 9.72
CA ASN A 650 -0.78 8.33 9.15
C ASN A 650 -0.55 9.83 9.24
N PHE A 651 0.25 10.27 10.22
CA PHE A 651 0.58 11.68 10.42
C PHE A 651 1.62 12.13 9.40
N GLU A 652 1.28 13.11 8.55
CA GLU A 652 2.24 13.80 7.69
C GLU A 652 2.79 15.03 8.43
N THR A 653 4.02 15.02 8.91
CA THR A 653 4.48 16.07 9.83
C THR A 653 4.56 17.47 9.18
N PRO A 654 3.93 18.54 9.75
CA PRO A 654 3.05 18.55 10.93
C PRO A 654 1.57 18.26 10.61
N ASP A 655 0.94 17.40 11.42
CA ASP A 655 -0.47 17.01 11.29
C ASP A 655 -1.15 16.78 12.65
N SER A 656 -2.48 16.76 12.67
CA SER A 656 -3.33 16.63 13.85
C SER A 656 -4.53 15.76 13.55
N ASN A 657 -4.80 14.76 14.39
CA ASN A 657 -5.93 13.85 14.21
C ASN A 657 -6.59 13.50 15.56
N GLY A 658 -7.89 13.21 15.55
CA GLY A 658 -8.69 13.04 16.75
C GLY A 658 -10.18 13.24 16.51
N ASP A 659 -10.94 13.53 17.57
CA ASP A 659 -12.40 13.64 17.51
C ASP A 659 -12.90 15.06 17.80
N PRO A 660 -13.57 15.71 16.82
CA PRO A 660 -14.13 17.06 16.99
C PRO A 660 -15.44 17.10 17.82
N LYS A 661 -16.03 15.96 18.19
CA LYS A 661 -17.29 15.93 18.97
C LYS A 661 -17.28 14.82 20.04
N VAL A 662 -16.29 14.84 20.92
CA VAL A 662 -16.14 13.84 22.01
C VAL A 662 -17.36 13.86 22.93
N ILE A 663 -17.72 15.04 23.41
CA ILE A 663 -18.86 15.29 24.30
C ILE A 663 -19.26 16.77 24.22
N ARG A 664 -20.51 17.12 24.50
CA ARG A 664 -20.90 18.52 24.67
C ARG A 664 -20.13 19.13 25.85
N TRP A 665 -19.61 20.34 25.68
CA TRP A 665 -18.80 21.03 26.69
C TRP A 665 -19.51 21.11 28.04
N LYS A 666 -20.80 21.44 28.04
CA LYS A 666 -21.64 21.46 29.25
C LYS A 666 -21.74 20.10 29.95
N ASP A 667 -21.87 19.02 29.18
CA ASP A 667 -22.04 17.67 29.73
C ASP A 667 -20.68 17.17 30.27
N MET A 668 -19.56 17.56 29.64
CA MET A 668 -18.21 17.37 30.18
C MET A 668 -18.03 18.07 31.54
N LEU A 669 -18.42 19.34 31.64
CA LEU A 669 -18.36 20.12 32.88
C LEU A 669 -19.20 19.48 33.99
N GLU A 670 -20.39 19.01 33.67
CA GLU A 670 -21.32 18.43 34.65
C GLU A 670 -20.92 17.01 35.09
N GLN A 671 -20.36 16.20 34.19
CA GLN A 671 -20.21 14.76 34.41
C GLN A 671 -18.77 14.28 34.62
N TYR A 672 -17.77 15.03 34.12
CA TYR A 672 -16.37 14.64 34.11
C TYR A 672 -15.44 15.60 34.85
N ALA A 673 -15.76 16.89 34.93
CA ALA A 673 -14.90 17.86 35.60
C ALA A 673 -14.72 17.56 37.10
N VAL A 674 -13.48 17.69 37.57
CA VAL A 674 -13.11 17.60 38.99
C VAL A 674 -12.38 18.88 39.36
N ASP A 675 -12.91 19.63 40.32
CA ASP A 675 -12.34 20.92 40.76
C ASP A 675 -12.02 21.88 39.60
N ASP A 676 -12.97 21.99 38.65
CA ASP A 676 -12.82 22.78 37.41
C ASP A 676 -11.62 22.39 36.55
N SER A 677 -11.31 21.09 36.55
CA SER A 677 -10.27 20.50 35.70
C SER A 677 -10.73 19.19 35.07
N VAL A 678 -10.11 18.83 33.95
CA VAL A 678 -10.27 17.52 33.31
C VAL A 678 -8.91 17.02 32.84
N ARG A 679 -8.68 15.71 32.93
CA ARG A 679 -7.46 15.09 32.41
C ARG A 679 -7.73 14.51 31.03
N ILE A 680 -6.82 14.78 30.10
CA ILE A 680 -6.82 14.20 28.76
C ILE A 680 -5.57 13.35 28.60
N GLU A 681 -5.71 12.19 27.98
CA GLU A 681 -4.62 11.22 27.82
C GLU A 681 -4.59 10.70 26.39
N ALA A 682 -3.39 10.47 25.86
CA ALA A 682 -3.15 9.82 24.58
C ALA A 682 -2.19 8.66 24.78
N HIS A 683 -2.67 7.43 24.59
CA HIS A 683 -1.80 6.25 24.52
C HIS A 683 -1.47 6.02 23.06
N VAL A 684 -0.20 6.17 22.68
CA VAL A 684 0.26 6.17 21.29
C VAL A 684 1.21 5.01 21.06
N SER A 685 1.04 4.33 19.94
CA SER A 685 1.96 3.30 19.44
C SER A 685 2.31 3.63 18.01
N CYS A 686 3.61 3.73 17.73
CA CYS A 686 4.12 4.03 16.39
C CYS A 686 4.84 2.81 15.85
N VAL A 687 4.63 2.51 14.57
CA VAL A 687 5.49 1.58 13.83
C VAL A 687 6.69 2.41 13.33
N PRO A 688 7.93 2.09 13.72
CA PRO A 688 9.09 2.77 13.17
C PRO A 688 9.15 2.47 11.68
N ILE A 689 8.98 3.47 10.82
CA ILE A 689 9.34 3.32 9.41
C ILE A 689 10.86 3.22 9.37
N ALA A 690 11.39 2.20 8.70
CA ALA A 690 12.82 2.10 8.46
C ALA A 690 13.24 3.32 7.65
N ASP A 691 14.02 4.22 8.26
CA ASP A 691 14.64 5.35 7.55
C ASP A 691 15.61 4.76 6.51
N ASP A 692 15.24 4.80 5.22
CA ASP A 692 16.21 4.66 4.14
C ASP A 692 17.10 5.91 4.17
N LEU A 693 18.16 5.86 4.96
CA LEU A 693 19.14 6.94 5.05
C LEU A 693 19.85 7.08 3.68
N PRO A 694 20.01 8.31 3.15
CA PRO A 694 20.78 8.54 1.94
C PRO A 694 22.19 7.96 2.07
N ALA A 695 22.81 7.54 0.96
CA ALA A 695 24.16 6.96 0.98
C ALA A 695 25.26 7.88 1.58
N SER A 696 25.01 9.19 1.60
CA SER A 696 25.86 10.21 2.26
C SER A 696 25.61 10.38 3.76
N SER A 697 24.70 9.59 4.34
CA SER A 697 24.31 9.69 5.74
C SER A 697 24.86 8.54 6.59
N LEU A 698 25.26 8.87 7.81
CA LEU A 698 25.79 7.98 8.81
C LEU A 698 25.02 8.15 10.11
N VAL A 699 24.65 7.03 10.73
CA VAL A 699 24.18 7.00 12.12
C VAL A 699 25.24 6.34 13.01
N ILE A 700 25.60 7.03 14.09
CA ILE A 700 26.47 6.53 15.15
C ILE A 700 25.63 6.43 16.43
N LYS A 701 25.63 5.28 17.08
CA LYS A 701 24.92 5.05 18.34
C LYS A 701 25.94 4.65 19.40
N HIS A 702 25.74 5.11 20.62
CA HIS A 702 26.59 4.77 21.77
C HIS A 702 25.76 4.70 23.04
N VAL A 703 26.09 3.75 23.91
CA VAL A 703 25.51 3.64 25.24
C VAL A 703 26.59 4.07 26.22
N VAL A 704 26.30 5.15 26.96
CA VAL A 704 27.19 5.68 27.98
C VAL A 704 26.79 5.01 29.29
N GLU A 705 27.45 3.90 29.61
CA GLU A 705 27.27 3.17 30.86
C GLU A 705 28.02 3.86 32.00
N GLU A 706 27.51 3.68 33.23
CA GLU A 706 28.07 4.27 34.45
C GLU A 706 28.29 5.79 34.33
N ILE A 707 27.32 6.49 33.75
CA ILE A 707 27.46 7.93 33.45
C ILE A 707 27.71 8.74 34.74
N SER A 708 27.21 8.28 35.89
CA SER A 708 27.50 8.89 37.18
C SER A 708 28.99 8.83 37.58
N ASN A 709 29.76 7.87 37.04
CA ASN A 709 31.19 7.68 37.29
C ASN A 709 32.10 8.48 36.35
N ILE A 710 31.57 9.11 35.29
CA ILE A 710 32.36 9.95 34.39
C ILE A 710 32.88 11.16 35.16
N ASN A 711 34.20 11.27 35.29
CA ASN A 711 34.84 12.41 35.93
C ASN A 711 34.45 13.71 35.23
N GLU A 712 34.36 14.79 35.99
CA GLU A 712 34.04 16.10 35.43
C GLU A 712 35.09 16.47 34.37
N ALA A 713 34.62 16.78 33.15
CA ALA A 713 35.40 17.04 31.94
C ALA A 713 36.08 15.85 31.24
N GLU A 714 35.84 14.59 31.65
CA GLU A 714 36.29 13.41 30.90
C GLU A 714 35.29 13.04 29.80
N TYR A 715 35.80 12.61 28.63
CA TYR A 715 34.98 12.17 27.50
C TYR A 715 34.81 10.66 27.50
N ASN A 716 33.56 10.19 27.51
CA ASN A 716 33.24 8.79 27.21
C ASN A 716 32.95 8.67 25.71
N TYR A 717 33.91 8.10 24.97
CA TYR A 717 33.84 7.97 23.51
C TYR A 717 33.18 6.68 23.06
N SER A 718 32.42 6.77 21.96
CA SER A 718 32.02 5.62 21.17
C SER A 718 33.22 4.99 20.46
N LYS A 719 33.01 3.78 19.92
CA LYS A 719 33.90 3.25 18.90
C LYS A 719 33.93 4.19 17.69
N THR A 720 35.10 4.34 17.07
CA THR A 720 35.23 5.08 15.82
C THR A 720 34.63 4.27 14.67
N LYS A 721 33.76 4.91 13.90
CA LYS A 721 33.12 4.35 12.70
C LYS A 721 33.59 5.15 11.48
N LYS A 722 34.14 4.47 10.49
CA LYS A 722 34.52 5.10 9.21
C LYS A 722 33.30 5.20 8.28
N HIS A 723 33.12 6.35 7.65
CA HIS A 723 32.13 6.57 6.59
C HIS A 723 32.73 7.54 5.57
N CYS A 724 32.68 7.20 4.28
CA CYS A 724 33.40 7.93 3.22
C CYS A 724 34.90 8.12 3.56
N GLU A 725 35.55 7.10 4.10
CA GLU A 725 36.94 7.12 4.61
C GLU A 725 37.24 8.11 5.76
N ILE A 726 36.25 8.87 6.22
CA ILE A 726 36.36 9.80 7.33
C ILE A 726 36.03 9.06 8.64
N PRO A 727 36.93 9.06 9.65
CA PRO A 727 36.67 8.45 10.94
C PRO A 727 35.80 9.36 11.83
N TRP A 728 34.65 8.86 12.24
CA TRP A 728 33.69 9.56 13.10
C TRP A 728 33.52 8.84 14.44
N ARG A 729 33.32 9.58 15.52
CA ARG A 729 32.86 9.02 16.80
C ARG A 729 32.01 10.03 17.55
N ILE A 730 31.19 9.56 18.48
CA ILE A 730 30.46 10.44 19.39
C ILE A 730 30.98 10.29 20.81
N SER A 731 30.77 11.29 21.64
CA SER A 731 31.11 11.19 23.06
C SER A 731 30.13 11.92 23.95
N ALA A 732 30.02 11.49 25.20
CA ALA A 732 29.40 12.29 26.26
C ALA A 732 30.47 12.81 27.22
N GLN A 733 30.30 14.03 27.69
CA GLN A 733 31.12 14.66 28.72
C GLN A 733 30.21 15.26 29.79
N ARG A 734 30.49 14.97 31.06
CA ARG A 734 29.82 15.64 32.18
C ARG A 734 30.56 16.93 32.51
N LYS A 735 29.84 18.05 32.52
CA LYS A 735 30.40 19.37 32.90
C LYS A 735 29.43 20.10 33.82
N GLN A 736 29.83 20.32 35.06
CA GLN A 736 28.98 20.88 36.12
C GLN A 736 27.67 20.07 36.31
N GLN A 737 26.52 20.70 36.05
CA GLN A 737 25.18 20.12 36.17
C GLN A 737 24.57 19.77 34.80
N ARG A 738 25.39 19.62 33.76
CA ARG A 738 24.97 19.37 32.38
C ARG A 738 25.77 18.23 31.76
N ILE A 739 25.15 17.56 30.80
CA ILE A 739 25.80 16.61 29.89
C ILE A 739 26.02 17.30 28.54
N LEU A 740 27.21 17.15 27.97
CA LEU A 740 27.53 17.59 26.62
C LEU A 740 27.73 16.37 25.73
N LEU A 741 26.95 16.26 24.66
CA LEU A 741 27.18 15.27 23.61
C LEU A 741 28.03 15.90 22.53
N HIS A 742 28.93 15.14 21.92
CA HIS A 742 29.78 15.63 20.85
C HIS A 742 29.80 14.64 19.69
N LEU A 743 29.85 15.15 18.45
CA LEU A 743 30.30 14.41 17.27
C LEU A 743 31.72 14.86 16.95
N HIS A 744 32.65 13.92 16.79
CA HIS A 744 34.04 14.17 16.43
C HIS A 744 34.32 13.67 15.02
N CYS A 745 35.01 14.50 14.23
CA CYS A 745 35.68 14.09 13.01
C CYS A 745 37.17 13.89 13.34
N ASP A 746 37.65 12.65 13.32
CA ASP A 746 39.04 12.32 13.64
C ASP A 746 39.92 12.21 12.37
N LYS A 747 39.53 12.83 11.23
CA LYS A 747 40.36 12.81 10.01
C LYS A 747 41.72 13.45 10.36
N PRO A 748 42.84 12.73 10.20
CA PRO A 748 44.15 13.26 10.55
C PRO A 748 44.56 14.36 9.56
N LEU A 749 45.22 15.40 10.06
CA LEU A 749 45.95 16.34 9.22
C LEU A 749 47.20 15.61 8.67
N THR A 750 47.25 15.36 7.37
CA THR A 750 48.49 15.00 6.66
C THR A 750 49.25 16.30 6.38
N ASN A 751 50.59 16.27 6.42
CA ASN A 751 51.42 17.48 6.41
C ASN A 751 51.27 18.40 5.17
N ASP A 752 50.52 18.00 4.15
CA ASP A 752 50.39 18.70 2.86
C ASP A 752 48.94 18.81 2.34
N GLU A 753 47.90 18.52 3.15
CA GLU A 753 46.50 18.55 2.68
C GLU A 753 45.60 19.35 3.63
N ASP A 754 45.19 20.55 3.20
CA ASP A 754 44.03 21.23 3.76
C ASP A 754 42.78 20.51 3.24
N TRP A 755 41.92 20.09 4.17
CA TRP A 755 40.64 19.45 3.87
C TRP A 755 39.52 20.18 4.58
N SER A 756 38.35 20.24 3.93
CA SER A 756 37.13 20.72 4.56
C SER A 756 36.00 19.72 4.33
N ILE A 757 35.29 19.39 5.42
CA ILE A 757 34.18 18.45 5.43
C ILE A 757 32.95 19.16 5.99
N GLU A 758 32.00 19.47 5.11
CA GLU A 758 30.72 20.03 5.49
C GLU A 758 29.73 18.91 5.80
N VAL A 759 29.14 18.96 6.98
CA VAL A 759 28.10 18.02 7.41
C VAL A 759 26.91 18.72 8.04
N GLU A 760 25.74 18.12 7.88
CA GLU A 760 24.55 18.39 8.69
C GLU A 760 24.48 17.36 9.81
N VAL A 761 24.43 17.82 11.06
CA VAL A 761 24.48 16.96 12.25
C VAL A 761 23.23 17.14 13.10
N GLN A 762 22.69 16.02 13.57
CA GLN A 762 21.77 15.97 14.71
C GLN A 762 22.35 15.09 15.80
N LEU A 763 22.45 15.63 17.02
CA LEU A 763 22.75 14.88 18.22
C LEU A 763 21.46 14.58 18.97
N ILE A 764 21.30 13.35 19.44
CA ILE A 764 20.04 12.84 19.98
C ILE A 764 20.35 12.06 21.26
N LEU A 765 19.66 12.40 22.34
CA LEU A 765 19.59 11.55 23.53
C LEU A 765 18.38 10.63 23.39
N VAL A 766 18.57 9.34 23.63
CA VAL A 766 17.54 8.31 23.48
C VAL A 766 17.41 7.56 24.81
N SER A 767 16.21 7.57 25.36
CA SER A 767 15.87 6.74 26.53
C SER A 767 15.53 5.31 26.09
N ASP A 768 15.57 4.39 27.04
CA ASP A 768 15.16 2.99 26.83
C ASP A 768 13.68 2.83 26.53
N THR A 769 12.85 3.80 26.93
CA THR A 769 11.41 3.84 26.63
C THR A 769 11.11 4.35 25.22
N GLY A 770 12.12 4.87 24.50
CA GLY A 770 11.97 5.45 23.16
C GLY A 770 11.75 6.96 23.14
N ARG A 771 11.67 7.62 24.31
CA ARG A 771 11.70 9.09 24.40
C ARG A 771 13.02 9.62 23.85
N THR A 772 12.95 10.64 23.00
CA THR A 772 14.13 11.25 22.39
C THR A 772 14.31 12.70 22.85
N LEU A 773 15.50 13.25 22.68
CA LEU A 773 15.76 14.68 22.77
C LEU A 773 16.77 15.04 21.68
N THR A 774 16.26 15.58 20.58
CA THR A 774 17.08 15.93 19.42
C THR A 774 17.56 17.38 19.55
N ASP A 775 18.82 17.62 19.24
CA ASP A 775 19.40 18.95 19.04
C ASP A 775 18.93 19.57 17.72
N ILE A 776 19.07 20.89 17.60
CA ILE A 776 18.86 21.58 16.33
C ILE A 776 19.84 21.00 15.29
N TYR A 777 19.40 20.86 14.05
CA TYR A 777 20.31 20.56 12.94
C TYR A 777 21.38 21.65 12.88
N VAL A 778 22.64 21.25 13.03
CA VAL A 778 23.77 22.17 12.83
C VAL A 778 24.50 21.75 11.57
N THR A 779 24.60 22.66 10.61
CA THR A 779 25.59 22.56 9.54
C THR A 779 26.93 22.97 10.11
N HIS A 780 27.92 22.08 10.05
CA HIS A 780 29.27 22.34 10.55
C HIS A 780 30.29 21.97 9.49
N ILE A 781 31.34 22.77 9.37
CA ILE A 781 32.49 22.51 8.50
C ILE A 781 33.65 22.11 9.40
N PHE A 782 34.05 20.85 9.32
CA PHE A 782 35.29 20.37 9.94
C PHE A 782 36.46 20.71 9.02
N GLU A 783 37.44 21.47 9.54
CA GLU A 783 38.71 21.80 8.85
C GLU A 783 39.93 21.20 9.56
N ARG A 784 39.69 20.52 10.68
CA ARG A 784 40.70 19.88 11.54
C ARG A 784 40.03 18.81 12.39
N THR A 785 40.84 18.03 13.08
CA THR A 785 40.33 17.12 14.12
C THR A 785 39.71 17.91 15.27
N GLU A 786 38.39 17.94 15.33
CA GLU A 786 37.62 18.60 16.39
C GLU A 786 36.27 17.91 16.61
N GLY A 787 35.57 18.31 17.68
CA GLY A 787 34.24 17.83 18.00
C GLY A 787 33.23 18.96 18.13
N ILE A 788 32.11 18.86 17.40
CA ILE A 788 30.96 19.74 17.57
C ILE A 788 30.10 19.24 18.73
N HIS A 789 29.66 20.15 19.60
CA HIS A 789 28.91 19.79 20.80
C HIS A 789 27.41 20.12 20.70
N TRP A 790 26.63 19.41 21.51
CA TRP A 790 25.22 19.64 21.75
C TRP A 790 24.96 21.09 22.17
N THR A 791 23.99 21.74 21.56
CA THR A 791 23.57 23.12 21.88
C THR A 791 22.41 23.22 22.87
N ARG A 792 21.65 22.13 23.13
CA ARG A 792 20.52 22.18 24.09
C ARG A 792 20.99 22.12 25.53
N ASP A 793 20.34 22.94 26.35
CA ASP A 793 20.46 22.89 27.80
C ASP A 793 19.60 21.74 28.35
N LEU A 794 20.24 20.68 28.86
CA LEU A 794 19.61 19.61 29.64
C LEU A 794 20.30 19.52 31.01
N THR A 795 19.54 19.70 32.09
CA THR A 795 20.09 19.53 33.44
C THR A 795 20.29 18.05 33.76
N TRP A 796 21.24 17.74 34.64
CA TRP A 796 21.47 16.37 35.10
C TRP A 796 20.23 15.72 35.72
N GLU A 797 19.44 16.50 36.47
CA GLU A 797 18.20 16.02 37.10
C GLU A 797 17.13 15.65 36.05
N ASP A 798 16.96 16.50 35.02
CA ASP A 798 16.00 16.23 33.93
C ASP A 798 16.44 15.00 33.11
N MET A 799 17.74 14.90 32.80
CA MET A 799 18.32 13.73 32.13
C MET A 799 18.11 12.44 32.95
N LYS A 800 18.39 12.50 34.26
CA LYS A 800 18.23 11.36 35.18
C LYS A 800 16.78 10.89 35.26
N LYS A 801 15.84 11.82 35.27
CA LYS A 801 14.41 11.53 35.37
C LYS A 801 13.84 10.93 34.08
N ASP A 802 14.19 11.52 32.94
CA ASP A 802 13.47 11.25 31.69
C ASP A 802 14.25 10.35 30.70
N TYR A 803 15.58 10.19 30.85
CA TYR A 803 16.44 9.55 29.85
C TYR A 803 17.41 8.49 30.38
N MET A 804 17.76 8.52 31.67
CA MET A 804 18.71 7.57 32.25
C MET A 804 18.02 6.32 32.80
N VAL A 805 18.50 5.14 32.42
CA VAL A 805 18.06 3.85 32.95
C VAL A 805 19.29 3.06 33.39
N ASP A 806 19.25 2.57 34.64
CA ASP A 806 20.36 1.81 35.25
C ASP A 806 21.74 2.49 35.11
N ASP A 807 21.78 3.80 35.37
CA ASP A 807 22.98 4.66 35.22
C ASP A 807 23.59 4.67 33.81
N SER A 808 22.76 4.40 32.80
CA SER A 808 23.14 4.46 31.40
C SER A 808 22.24 5.42 30.61
N VAL A 809 22.81 6.05 29.59
CA VAL A 809 22.05 6.83 28.59
C VAL A 809 22.48 6.44 27.19
N ARG A 810 21.53 6.38 26.25
CA ARG A 810 21.85 6.15 24.84
C ARG A 810 21.94 7.47 24.11
N ILE A 811 22.96 7.60 23.28
CA ILE A 811 23.20 8.80 22.48
C ILE A 811 23.35 8.37 21.02
N GLU A 812 22.82 9.18 20.12
CA GLU A 812 22.84 8.96 18.68
C GLU A 812 23.29 10.24 17.98
N ALA A 813 24.17 10.11 16.98
CA ALA A 813 24.41 11.17 16.00
C ALA A 813 23.94 10.72 14.64
N ARG A 814 23.12 11.54 14.00
CA ARG A 814 22.78 11.44 12.58
C ARG A 814 23.60 12.49 11.84
N VAL A 815 24.45 12.04 10.93
CA VAL A 815 25.40 12.88 10.18
C VAL A 815 25.07 12.72 8.71
N LYS A 816 24.80 13.81 8.00
CA LYS A 816 24.67 13.82 6.54
C LYS A 816 25.84 14.61 5.97
N LEU A 817 26.64 13.95 5.16
CA LEU A 817 27.73 14.57 4.43
C LEU A 817 27.15 15.45 3.31
N VAL A 818 27.46 16.74 3.37
CA VAL A 818 27.04 17.73 2.38
C VAL A 818 28.11 17.86 1.30
N GLU A 819 29.35 18.11 1.71
CA GLU A 819 30.49 18.29 0.80
C GLU A 819 31.79 17.85 1.49
N ALA A 820 32.74 17.32 0.71
CA ALA A 820 34.10 17.07 1.15
C ALA A 820 35.07 17.54 0.07
N ARG A 821 35.99 18.46 0.40
CA ARG A 821 37.04 18.96 -0.49
C ARG A 821 38.42 18.56 0.05
N ASP A 822 39.27 18.01 -0.83
CA ASP A 822 40.71 17.87 -0.61
C ASP A 822 41.42 18.80 -1.59
N ASP A 823 42.25 19.72 -1.10
CA ASP A 823 42.90 20.76 -1.91
C ASP A 823 44.08 20.19 -2.73
N LYS A 824 43.78 19.39 -3.77
CA LYS A 824 44.73 18.98 -4.82
C LYS A 824 44.15 19.25 -6.21
N SER A 825 44.04 20.53 -6.56
CA SER A 825 44.01 20.97 -7.97
C SER A 825 45.07 22.05 -8.20
N TYR A 826 46.30 21.61 -8.45
CA TYR A 826 47.32 22.43 -9.12
C TYR A 826 47.18 22.21 -10.62
N ASP A 827 46.41 23.08 -11.29
CA ASP A 827 46.66 23.43 -12.69
C ASP A 827 47.90 24.34 -12.72
N VAL A 828 49.05 23.80 -13.15
CA VAL A 828 50.25 24.57 -13.46
C VAL A 828 50.63 24.36 -14.93
N ILE A 829 50.41 25.44 -15.68
CA ILE A 829 50.86 25.84 -17.01
C ILE A 829 52.26 25.33 -17.39
N THR A 830 52.42 24.83 -18.64
CA THR A 830 53.44 25.32 -19.61
C THR A 830 53.21 24.74 -21.03
N ASP A 831 53.13 25.66 -22.01
CA ASP A 831 53.44 25.44 -23.43
C ASP A 831 54.80 24.72 -23.61
N ASP A 832 54.92 23.76 -24.53
CA ASP A 832 55.48 23.98 -25.87
C ASP A 832 55.85 22.68 -26.60
N ALA A 833 55.55 22.68 -27.91
CA ALA A 833 56.32 22.11 -29.02
C ALA A 833 56.56 20.57 -29.15
N THR A 834 55.74 19.99 -30.04
CA THR A 834 56.12 19.19 -31.23
C THR A 834 57.13 18.04 -31.12
N THR A 835 56.71 16.84 -31.55
CA THR A 835 57.30 16.20 -32.75
C THR A 835 56.39 15.13 -33.34
N SER A 836 56.31 15.15 -34.66
CA SER A 836 55.55 14.29 -35.57
C SER A 836 56.29 12.98 -35.93
N GLU A 837 55.50 12.03 -36.42
CA GLU A 837 55.84 10.85 -37.26
C GLU A 837 56.48 9.62 -36.59
N GLN A 838 55.63 8.66 -36.22
CA GLN A 838 55.44 7.40 -36.98
C GLN A 838 54.02 6.85 -36.78
#